data_AF-F7F3X7-F1
#
_entry.id   AF-F7F3X7-F1
#
_cell.length_a   1.000
_cell.length_b   1.000
_cell.length_c   1.000
_cell.angle_alpha   90.00
_cell.angle_beta   90.00
_cell.angle_gamma   90.00
#
_symmetry.space_group_name_H-M   'P 1'
#
loop_
_entity.id
_entity.type
_entity.pdbx_description
1 polymer ?
#
loop_
_entity_poly.entity_id
_entity_poly.type
_entity_poly.pdbx_seq_one_letter_code
_entity_poly.pdbx_strand_id
1 'polypeptide(L)'
;MSLHTTRVTALLSWVNSLQVADPVEAVPQLQDCDVFLKIINCIHSTEEGQQIAQQPVPERLHFVCSFLQKHCKKRSSGESLLSVQKLVEGEELELAKVTVLLLYHSTMSSKSPRDWNQLEYKVQGRAEPFVSPALPYLTSVVRPLCLSVCLSVSLGRPAPLPSCSEELSPAPDVRGKREVRFLELQKIASSSDVSSFLAGSPASPMGDILQTPQFQMRRLKKQLADERENRDELEVELVENRKLLAEKETQITVMQQRIERLTLLNEKQAADSPEPKELEELRGKNESLILRLHEALKQCQDLKAEKGQMDRKIDQLSEENGDLSFKLRDFASHLLQLQGALDELTAEHSQATRESGEKLAQLERELSTASQDKKCLEEKNEILQGKICQLEEQLAQAGEESLPQAKGEVLGDALQLEALKQEVASLTAKCAELRATASQLEAERSQREAERQAERCRFEEERQRLNGLLADLRASASQLTQAKEQLEREARAQEARLSAQISTLTAEMTTLRGSLEQRHGCELATLSQQAEEQRAQLAQSLRQEEEAAGVLRQQLEQLSGGLRRKEEQLEEAARQREEAGREAARQLAARAGEAEEARRERDEARARLGEKEAELGALRQQLQRAEAAGDGAQREQGRLRQKVEELDAQVAQLEARQEQQEVRGRLRDAEARLQAERQKLAEQEGLAREKARLQDRAQGLQEAVESARALLEEERRRAAAEREEQGRRVAELEAEARALQEQR
;
A
#
# COMPACT_ATOMS: atom_id res chain seq x y z
N MET A 1 2.81 -16.17 -23.96
CA MET A 1 2.65 -17.29 -23.02
C MET A 1 3.46 -18.45 -23.56
N SER A 2 4.39 -19.03 -22.79
CA SER A 2 5.17 -20.18 -23.26
C SER A 2 4.31 -21.44 -23.26
N LEU A 3 4.45 -22.26 -24.30
CA LEU A 3 3.77 -23.55 -24.39
C LEU A 3 4.39 -24.55 -23.42
N HIS A 4 3.54 -25.34 -22.77
CA HIS A 4 4.02 -26.42 -21.91
C HIS A 4 4.52 -27.60 -22.74
N THR A 5 5.78 -28.00 -22.54
CA THR A 5 6.48 -29.00 -23.35
C THR A 5 5.72 -30.32 -23.47
N THR A 6 5.15 -30.85 -22.38
CA THR A 6 4.41 -32.13 -22.44
C THR A 6 3.13 -32.05 -23.29
N ARG A 7 2.52 -30.87 -23.39
CA ARG A 7 1.30 -30.65 -24.18
C ARG A 7 1.62 -30.59 -25.66
N VAL A 8 2.71 -29.91 -25.99
CA VAL A 8 3.28 -29.88 -27.34
C VAL A 8 3.61 -31.29 -27.82
N THR A 9 4.30 -32.08 -27.01
CA THR A 9 4.65 -33.46 -27.37
C THR A 9 3.42 -34.34 -27.63
N ALA A 10 2.35 -34.17 -26.85
CA ALA A 10 1.12 -34.92 -27.05
C ALA A 10 0.38 -34.52 -28.35
N LEU A 11 0.31 -33.22 -28.65
CA LEU A 11 -0.30 -32.71 -29.88
C LEU A 11 0.47 -33.17 -31.13
N LEU A 12 1.80 -33.09 -31.11
CA LEU A 12 2.64 -33.56 -32.22
C LEU A 12 2.55 -35.08 -32.39
N SER A 13 2.49 -35.83 -31.29
CA SER A 13 2.28 -37.28 -31.32
C SER A 13 0.94 -37.64 -31.97
N TRP A 14 -0.13 -36.89 -31.69
CA TRP A 14 -1.41 -37.06 -32.39
C TRP A 14 -1.28 -36.74 -33.89
N VAL A 15 -0.67 -35.61 -34.27
CA VAL A 15 -0.48 -35.25 -35.68
C VAL A 15 0.27 -36.35 -36.43
N ASN A 16 1.35 -36.88 -35.84
CA ASN A 16 2.15 -37.96 -36.42
C ASN A 16 1.37 -39.28 -36.52
N SER A 17 0.44 -39.55 -35.59
CA SER A 17 -0.43 -40.73 -35.66
C SER A 17 -1.35 -40.74 -36.89
N LEU A 18 -1.66 -39.57 -37.47
CA LEU A 18 -2.52 -39.46 -38.65
C LEU A 18 -1.83 -39.91 -39.95
N GLN A 19 -0.51 -40.00 -39.97
CA GLN A 19 0.30 -40.42 -41.14
C GLN A 19 -0.03 -39.65 -42.43
N VAL A 20 -0.34 -38.36 -42.31
CA VAL A 20 -0.66 -37.47 -43.44
C VAL A 20 0.58 -36.82 -44.07
N ALA A 21 1.70 -36.79 -43.34
CA ALA A 21 2.98 -36.22 -43.75
C ALA A 21 4.12 -36.92 -43.02
N ASP A 22 5.36 -36.53 -43.34
CA ASP A 22 6.54 -36.97 -42.59
C ASP A 22 6.45 -36.56 -41.11
N PRO A 23 7.08 -37.32 -40.18
CA PRO A 23 6.98 -37.06 -38.75
C PRO A 23 7.45 -35.65 -38.37
N VAL A 24 6.59 -34.94 -37.64
CA VAL A 24 6.81 -33.57 -37.16
C VAL A 24 7.34 -33.60 -35.73
N GLU A 25 8.47 -32.94 -35.46
CA GLU A 25 9.15 -32.92 -34.16
C GLU A 25 8.93 -31.63 -33.38
N ALA A 26 8.56 -30.53 -34.06
CA ALA A 26 8.35 -29.22 -33.45
C ALA A 26 7.13 -28.50 -34.02
N VAL A 27 6.45 -27.69 -33.20
CA VAL A 27 5.24 -26.95 -33.61
C VAL A 27 5.47 -25.99 -34.79
N PRO A 28 6.60 -25.27 -34.90
CA PRO A 28 6.86 -24.37 -36.03
C PRO A 28 6.84 -25.06 -37.41
N GLN A 29 7.10 -26.38 -37.47
CA GLN A 29 7.02 -27.14 -38.72
C GLN A 29 5.60 -27.23 -39.28
N LEU A 30 4.57 -26.87 -38.50
CA LEU A 30 3.17 -26.81 -38.94
C LEU A 30 2.78 -25.44 -39.52
N GLN A 31 3.68 -24.45 -39.50
CA GLN A 31 3.39 -23.08 -39.94
C GLN A 31 3.07 -22.99 -41.43
N ASP A 32 3.61 -23.90 -42.23
CA ASP A 32 3.35 -23.98 -43.68
C ASP A 32 1.88 -24.34 -44.00
N CYS A 33 1.13 -24.85 -43.01
CA CYS A 33 -0.24 -25.34 -43.13
C CYS A 33 -0.45 -26.54 -44.05
N ASP A 34 0.61 -27.14 -44.61
CA ASP A 34 0.47 -28.29 -45.51
C ASP A 34 -0.07 -29.51 -44.78
N VAL A 35 0.41 -29.73 -43.55
CA VAL A 35 -0.10 -30.78 -42.67
C VAL A 35 -1.56 -30.50 -42.27
N PHE A 36 -1.91 -29.26 -41.94
CA PHE A 36 -3.29 -28.90 -41.57
C PHE A 36 -4.28 -29.09 -42.71
N LEU A 37 -3.92 -28.72 -43.94
CA LEU A 37 -4.75 -28.93 -45.12
C LEU A 37 -5.01 -30.42 -45.37
N LYS A 38 -4.00 -31.28 -45.22
CA LYS A 38 -4.17 -32.73 -45.33
C LYS A 38 -5.05 -33.30 -44.23
N ILE A 39 -4.92 -32.81 -42.99
CA ILE A 39 -5.82 -33.20 -41.88
C ILE A 39 -7.26 -32.80 -42.20
N ILE A 40 -7.50 -31.59 -42.71
CA ILE A 40 -8.84 -31.11 -43.10
C ILE A 40 -9.44 -32.01 -44.20
N ASN A 41 -8.65 -32.34 -45.22
CA ASN A 41 -9.06 -33.26 -46.29
C ASN A 41 -9.42 -34.64 -45.72
N CYS A 42 -8.66 -35.16 -44.76
CA CYS A 42 -8.97 -36.41 -44.06
C CYS A 42 -10.29 -36.34 -43.28
N ILE A 43 -10.61 -35.22 -42.63
CA ILE A 43 -11.83 -35.07 -41.81
C ILE A 43 -13.09 -34.98 -42.68
N HIS A 44 -13.04 -34.30 -43.84
CA HIS A 44 -14.21 -34.01 -44.68
C HIS A 44 -14.30 -34.81 -45.99
N SER A 45 -13.28 -35.58 -46.37
CA SER A 45 -13.19 -36.30 -47.65
C SER A 45 -13.45 -35.39 -48.87
N THR A 46 -12.93 -34.17 -48.81
CA THR A 46 -13.02 -33.19 -49.90
C THR A 46 -11.63 -32.90 -50.44
N GLU A 47 -11.54 -32.59 -51.75
CA GLU A 47 -10.27 -32.20 -52.39
C GLU A 47 -10.03 -30.68 -52.37
N GLU A 48 -10.86 -29.93 -51.63
CA GLU A 48 -10.77 -28.47 -51.52
C GLU A 48 -9.39 -28.01 -51.01
N GLY A 49 -8.77 -28.78 -50.10
CA GLY A 49 -7.44 -28.48 -49.59
C GLY A 49 -6.29 -28.72 -50.59
N GLN A 50 -6.50 -29.51 -51.65
CA GLN A 50 -5.45 -29.74 -52.67
C GLN A 50 -5.26 -28.54 -53.60
N GLN A 51 -6.35 -27.84 -53.94
CA GLN A 51 -6.30 -26.62 -54.76
C GLN A 51 -5.62 -25.47 -54.01
N ILE A 52 -5.80 -25.43 -52.69
CA ILE A 52 -5.27 -24.38 -51.81
C ILE A 52 -3.82 -24.68 -51.39
N ALA A 53 -3.38 -25.94 -51.42
CA ALA A 53 -2.00 -26.30 -51.12
C ALA A 53 -0.98 -25.61 -52.04
N GLN A 54 -1.36 -25.26 -53.27
CA GLN A 54 -0.53 -24.55 -54.25
C GLN A 54 -0.47 -23.03 -54.03
N GLN A 55 -1.30 -22.49 -53.13
CA GLN A 55 -1.34 -21.07 -52.79
C GLN A 55 -0.25 -20.70 -51.76
N PRO A 56 0.16 -19.42 -51.69
CA PRO A 56 1.12 -18.97 -50.70
C PRO A 56 0.61 -19.15 -49.25
N VAL A 57 1.53 -19.31 -48.30
CA VAL A 57 1.24 -19.59 -46.87
C VAL A 57 0.13 -18.71 -46.25
N PRO A 58 0.03 -17.39 -46.51
CA PRO A 58 -1.04 -16.56 -45.97
C PRO A 58 -2.44 -16.98 -46.45
N GLU A 59 -2.57 -17.41 -47.70
CA GLU A 59 -3.83 -17.88 -48.27
C GLU A 59 -4.21 -19.26 -47.70
N ARG A 60 -3.21 -20.14 -47.50
CA ARG A 60 -3.40 -21.43 -46.82
C ARG A 60 -3.87 -21.25 -45.38
N LEU A 61 -3.23 -20.33 -44.64
CA LEU A 61 -3.62 -19.95 -43.29
C LEU A 61 -5.03 -19.37 -43.22
N HIS A 62 -5.37 -18.50 -44.17
CA HIS A 62 -6.70 -17.91 -44.25
C HIS A 62 -7.78 -18.97 -44.47
N PHE A 63 -7.51 -19.96 -45.32
CA PHE A 63 -8.42 -21.08 -45.51
C PHE A 63 -8.59 -21.92 -44.24
N VAL A 64 -7.50 -22.30 -43.56
CA VAL A 64 -7.57 -23.08 -42.32
C VAL A 64 -8.37 -22.34 -41.24
N CYS A 65 -8.14 -21.04 -41.09
CA CYS A 65 -8.90 -20.21 -40.14
C CYS A 65 -10.38 -20.10 -40.51
N SER A 66 -10.67 -19.87 -41.80
CA SER A 66 -12.04 -19.78 -42.32
C SER A 66 -12.80 -21.09 -42.15
N PHE A 67 -12.13 -22.22 -42.36
CA PHE A 67 -12.66 -23.55 -42.12
C PHE A 67 -13.02 -23.75 -40.64
N LEU A 68 -12.07 -23.53 -39.73
CA LEU A 68 -12.33 -23.70 -38.29
C LEU A 68 -13.44 -22.78 -37.80
N GLN A 69 -13.50 -21.55 -38.31
CA GLN A 69 -14.55 -20.59 -37.97
C GLN A 69 -15.92 -20.99 -38.53
N LYS A 70 -15.98 -21.59 -39.73
CA LYS A 70 -17.23 -22.12 -40.34
C LYS A 70 -17.79 -23.29 -39.56
N HIS A 71 -16.93 -24.15 -39.03
CA HIS A 71 -17.33 -25.39 -38.34
C HIS A 71 -17.53 -25.23 -36.82
N CYS A 72 -17.29 -24.03 -36.28
CA CYS A 72 -17.67 -23.68 -34.90
C CYS A 72 -19.17 -23.37 -34.81
N LYS A 73 -19.91 -24.14 -34.00
CA LYS A 73 -21.40 -24.13 -33.89
C LYS A 73 -22.03 -22.81 -33.39
N LYS A 74 -21.27 -21.74 -33.13
CA LYS A 74 -21.77 -20.47 -32.55
C LYS A 74 -21.25 -19.24 -33.29
N ARG A 75 -21.97 -18.80 -34.32
CA ARG A 75 -21.78 -17.49 -34.98
C ARG A 75 -22.53 -16.40 -34.19
N SER A 76 -21.86 -15.74 -33.25
CA SER A 76 -22.47 -14.56 -32.60
C SER A 76 -21.49 -13.51 -32.05
N SER A 77 -20.17 -13.62 -32.27
CA SER A 77 -19.24 -12.53 -31.96
C SER A 77 -18.32 -12.23 -33.15
N GLY A 78 -18.09 -10.95 -33.44
CA GLY A 78 -17.17 -10.48 -34.47
C GLY A 78 -15.68 -10.68 -34.17
N GLU A 79 -15.33 -11.41 -33.10
CA GLU A 79 -13.95 -11.76 -32.76
C GLU A 79 -13.60 -13.16 -33.28
N SER A 80 -12.53 -13.24 -34.07
CA SER A 80 -11.97 -14.48 -34.60
C SER A 80 -11.30 -15.29 -33.48
N LEU A 81 -11.56 -16.61 -33.42
CA LEU A 81 -10.96 -17.53 -32.44
C LEU A 81 -9.43 -17.65 -32.58
N LEU A 82 -8.92 -17.37 -33.77
CA LEU A 82 -7.53 -17.44 -34.16
C LEU A 82 -7.10 -16.09 -34.72
N SER A 83 -5.90 -15.64 -34.35
CA SER A 83 -5.32 -14.43 -34.94
C SER A 83 -4.46 -14.82 -36.15
N VAL A 84 -4.95 -14.49 -37.35
CA VAL A 84 -4.22 -14.73 -38.61
C VAL A 84 -2.84 -14.07 -38.59
N GLN A 85 -2.73 -12.88 -37.98
CA GLN A 85 -1.47 -12.15 -37.86
C GLN A 85 -0.43 -12.92 -37.03
N LYS A 86 -0.85 -13.47 -35.88
CA LYS A 86 0.03 -14.24 -34.98
C LYS A 86 0.43 -15.61 -35.56
N LEU A 87 -0.42 -16.19 -36.40
CA LEU A 87 -0.12 -17.40 -37.17
C LEU A 87 0.92 -17.14 -38.26
N VAL A 88 0.81 -16.00 -38.98
CA VAL A 88 1.82 -15.57 -39.95
C VAL A 88 3.16 -15.30 -39.25
N GLU A 89 3.13 -14.72 -38.05
CA GLU A 89 4.31 -14.52 -37.19
C GLU A 89 4.90 -15.82 -36.62
N GLY A 90 4.22 -16.96 -36.77
CA GLY A 90 4.71 -18.27 -36.32
C GLY A 90 4.60 -18.48 -34.81
N GLU A 91 3.67 -17.78 -34.14
CA GLU A 91 3.46 -17.96 -32.70
C GLU A 91 3.03 -19.41 -32.41
N GLU A 92 3.90 -20.17 -31.75
CA GLU A 92 3.68 -21.60 -31.50
C GLU A 92 2.35 -21.84 -30.77
N LEU A 93 1.94 -20.93 -29.88
CA LEU A 93 0.68 -21.02 -29.14
C LEU A 93 -0.54 -21.01 -30.07
N GLU A 94 -0.53 -20.18 -31.11
CA GLU A 94 -1.64 -20.12 -32.06
C GLU A 94 -1.65 -21.34 -32.99
N LEU A 95 -0.48 -21.85 -33.39
CA LEU A 95 -0.36 -23.11 -34.11
C LEU A 95 -0.89 -24.29 -33.27
N ALA A 96 -0.58 -24.33 -31.97
CA ALA A 96 -1.11 -25.33 -31.06
C ALA A 96 -2.64 -25.25 -30.89
N LYS A 97 -3.23 -24.04 -30.89
CA LYS A 97 -4.69 -23.86 -30.90
C LYS A 97 -5.33 -24.45 -32.16
N VAL A 98 -4.74 -24.22 -33.34
CA VAL A 98 -5.20 -24.82 -34.60
C VAL A 98 -5.20 -26.35 -34.49
N THR A 99 -4.12 -26.94 -33.99
CA THR A 99 -4.01 -28.40 -33.80
C THR A 99 -5.07 -28.95 -32.85
N VAL A 100 -5.35 -28.27 -31.72
CA VAL A 100 -6.40 -28.69 -30.77
C VAL A 100 -7.79 -28.61 -31.39
N LEU A 101 -8.09 -27.57 -32.17
CA LEU A 101 -9.38 -27.42 -32.84
C LEU A 101 -9.57 -28.48 -33.93
N LEU A 102 -8.52 -28.81 -34.69
CA LEU A 102 -8.56 -29.90 -35.66
C LEU A 102 -8.70 -31.27 -35.00
N LEU A 103 -8.03 -31.50 -33.86
CA LEU A 103 -8.23 -32.68 -33.03
C LEU A 103 -9.71 -32.79 -32.62
N TYR A 104 -10.31 -31.72 -32.10
CA TYR A 104 -11.73 -31.71 -31.77
C TYR A 104 -12.63 -32.04 -32.99
N HIS A 105 -12.37 -31.44 -34.15
CA HIS A 105 -13.16 -31.73 -35.35
C HIS A 105 -12.97 -33.15 -35.89
N SER A 106 -11.77 -33.72 -35.78
CA SER A 106 -11.50 -35.11 -36.18
C SER A 106 -12.25 -36.11 -35.29
N THR A 107 -12.46 -35.79 -34.02
CA THR A 107 -13.07 -36.68 -33.03
C THR A 107 -14.59 -36.58 -33.02
N MET A 108 -15.13 -35.44 -33.46
CA MET A 108 -16.57 -35.21 -33.62
C MET A 108 -17.09 -35.51 -35.04
N SER A 109 -16.21 -35.78 -36.00
CA SER A 109 -16.60 -36.14 -37.37
C SER A 109 -17.14 -37.56 -37.42
N SER A 110 -18.36 -37.74 -37.93
CA SER A 110 -19.00 -39.05 -38.10
C SER A 110 -18.45 -39.87 -39.27
N LYS A 111 -17.47 -39.34 -40.03
CA LYS A 111 -17.02 -39.91 -41.31
C LYS A 111 -15.63 -40.56 -41.28
N SER A 112 -14.88 -40.44 -40.19
CA SER A 112 -13.64 -41.18 -39.98
C SER A 112 -13.60 -41.76 -38.57
N PRO A 113 -14.14 -42.97 -38.34
CA PRO A 113 -13.95 -43.67 -37.08
C PRO A 113 -12.54 -44.26 -37.12
N ARG A 114 -11.51 -43.43 -36.92
CA ARG A 114 -10.22 -43.98 -36.53
C ARG A 114 -10.38 -44.40 -35.09
N ASP A 115 -10.28 -45.71 -34.86
CA ASP A 115 -10.29 -46.29 -33.53
C ASP A 115 -9.26 -45.55 -32.68
N TRP A 116 -9.72 -44.81 -31.69
CA TRP A 116 -8.88 -44.22 -30.64
C TRP A 116 -7.94 -45.24 -30.00
N ASN A 117 -8.27 -46.53 -30.12
CA ASN A 117 -7.51 -47.69 -29.68
C ASN A 117 -6.23 -47.97 -30.51
N GLN A 118 -6.03 -47.30 -31.66
CA GLN A 118 -4.79 -47.40 -32.46
C GLN A 118 -3.71 -46.40 -32.02
N LEU A 119 -4.05 -45.40 -31.19
CA LEU A 119 -3.04 -44.54 -30.56
C LEU A 119 -2.37 -45.30 -29.41
N GLU A 120 -1.05 -45.17 -29.28
CA GLU A 120 -0.32 -45.75 -28.14
C GLU A 120 -0.98 -45.33 -26.81
N TYR A 121 -1.09 -46.26 -25.86
CA TYR A 121 -1.72 -46.04 -24.55
C TYR A 121 -1.12 -44.82 -23.79
N LYS A 122 0.16 -44.51 -24.04
CA LYS A 122 0.85 -43.32 -23.54
C LYS A 122 0.31 -42.01 -24.13
N VAL A 123 -0.16 -42.03 -25.37
CA VAL A 123 -0.75 -40.89 -26.08
C VAL A 123 -2.23 -40.77 -25.72
N GLN A 124 -2.93 -41.88 -25.55
CA GLN A 124 -4.33 -41.92 -25.12
C GLN A 124 -4.51 -41.30 -23.71
N GLY A 125 -3.71 -41.71 -22.72
CA GLY A 125 -3.72 -41.13 -21.37
C GLY A 125 -3.14 -39.71 -21.27
N ARG A 126 -2.37 -39.27 -22.27
CA ARG A 126 -1.88 -37.88 -22.37
C ARG A 126 -2.82 -36.98 -23.15
N ALA A 127 -3.69 -37.50 -24.02
CA ALA A 127 -4.64 -36.76 -24.83
C ALA A 127 -5.99 -36.52 -24.11
N GLU A 128 -6.38 -37.44 -23.24
CA GLU A 128 -7.61 -37.37 -22.43
C GLU A 128 -7.76 -36.08 -21.60
N PRO A 129 -6.69 -35.54 -20.96
CA PRO A 129 -6.73 -34.26 -20.26
C PRO A 129 -6.87 -33.03 -21.17
N PHE A 130 -6.86 -33.17 -22.51
CA PHE A 130 -7.12 -32.07 -23.45
C PHE A 130 -8.54 -32.10 -24.01
N VAL A 131 -9.02 -33.30 -24.33
CA VAL A 131 -10.37 -33.50 -24.88
C VAL A 131 -11.42 -33.29 -23.77
N SER A 132 -11.18 -33.82 -22.56
CA SER A 132 -12.13 -33.80 -21.45
C SER A 132 -12.44 -32.39 -20.87
N PRO A 133 -11.45 -31.51 -20.59
CA PRO A 133 -11.76 -30.16 -20.12
C PRO A 133 -12.17 -29.20 -21.24
N ALA A 134 -11.85 -29.45 -22.51
CA ALA A 134 -12.33 -28.61 -23.63
C ALA A 134 -13.76 -28.96 -24.09
N LEU A 135 -14.19 -30.22 -23.91
CA LEU A 135 -15.52 -30.74 -24.21
C LEU A 135 -16.67 -29.89 -23.64
N PRO A 136 -16.71 -29.52 -22.35
CA PRO A 136 -17.79 -28.70 -21.80
C PRO A 136 -17.80 -27.25 -22.33
N TYR A 137 -16.65 -26.67 -22.71
CA TYR A 137 -16.61 -25.31 -23.27
C TYR A 137 -16.97 -25.25 -24.77
N LEU A 138 -16.73 -26.35 -25.49
CA LEU A 138 -17.11 -26.50 -26.90
C LEU A 138 -18.58 -26.94 -27.07
N THR A 139 -19.21 -27.50 -26.03
CA THR A 139 -20.62 -27.97 -26.03
C THR A 139 -21.58 -27.12 -25.20
N SER A 140 -21.14 -26.39 -24.16
CA SER A 140 -22.01 -25.53 -23.33
C SER A 140 -22.31 -24.20 -24.00
N VAL A 141 -23.45 -23.56 -23.67
CA VAL A 141 -23.99 -22.29 -24.18
C VAL A 141 -23.17 -21.02 -23.80
N VAL A 142 -21.99 -21.17 -23.19
CA VAL A 142 -21.18 -20.02 -22.71
C VAL A 142 -20.44 -19.29 -23.86
N ARG A 143 -20.29 -17.97 -23.72
CA ARG A 143 -19.81 -16.96 -24.70
C ARG A 143 -18.53 -17.35 -25.48
N PRO A 144 -18.42 -16.99 -26.78
CA PRO A 144 -17.20 -17.17 -27.61
C PRO A 144 -15.92 -16.54 -27.03
N LEU A 145 -16.07 -15.44 -26.28
CA LEU A 145 -14.98 -14.71 -25.63
C LEU A 145 -14.20 -15.55 -24.61
N CYS A 146 -14.79 -16.61 -24.04
CA CYS A 146 -14.09 -17.49 -23.12
C CYS A 146 -13.28 -18.59 -23.82
N LEU A 147 -13.60 -18.99 -25.05
CA LEU A 147 -12.98 -20.18 -25.66
C LEU A 147 -11.49 -19.95 -26.02
N SER A 148 -11.16 -18.81 -26.63
CA SER A 148 -9.76 -18.46 -26.96
C SER A 148 -8.90 -18.28 -25.70
N VAL A 149 -9.46 -17.66 -24.65
CA VAL A 149 -8.79 -17.47 -23.36
C VAL A 149 -8.63 -18.80 -22.63
N CYS A 150 -9.66 -19.65 -22.58
CA CYS A 150 -9.60 -20.98 -21.98
C CYS A 150 -8.62 -21.90 -22.70
N LEU A 151 -8.52 -21.86 -24.04
CA LEU A 151 -7.51 -22.61 -24.80
C LEU A 151 -6.10 -22.09 -24.50
N SER A 152 -5.93 -20.77 -24.41
CA SER A 152 -4.63 -20.14 -24.08
C SER A 152 -4.16 -20.50 -22.66
N VAL A 153 -5.08 -20.51 -21.68
CA VAL A 153 -4.80 -20.87 -20.28
C VAL A 153 -4.57 -22.37 -20.14
N SER A 154 -5.37 -23.20 -20.83
CA SER A 154 -5.22 -24.66 -20.85
C SER A 154 -3.96 -25.12 -21.57
N LEU A 155 -3.35 -24.30 -22.44
CA LEU A 155 -2.05 -24.59 -23.05
C LEU A 155 -0.89 -24.03 -22.21
N GLY A 156 -1.10 -22.93 -21.48
CA GLY A 156 -0.06 -22.22 -20.72
C GLY A 156 0.10 -22.53 -19.23
N ARG A 157 -0.90 -23.11 -18.53
CA ARG A 157 -0.85 -23.30 -17.05
C ARG A 157 -0.44 -24.72 -16.62
N PRO A 158 0.46 -24.93 -15.64
CA PRO A 158 0.73 -26.24 -15.06
C PRO A 158 -0.52 -26.82 -14.36
N ALA A 159 -0.69 -28.15 -14.41
CA ALA A 159 -1.81 -28.83 -13.77
C ALA A 159 -1.71 -28.74 -12.22
N PRO A 160 -2.82 -28.56 -11.48
CA PRO A 160 -2.82 -28.72 -10.03
C PRO A 160 -2.74 -30.21 -9.69
N LEU A 161 -1.73 -30.61 -8.93
CA LEU A 161 -1.68 -31.93 -8.30
C LEU A 161 -2.73 -31.98 -7.16
N PRO A 162 -3.40 -33.12 -6.95
CA PRO A 162 -4.41 -33.28 -5.90
C PRO A 162 -3.76 -33.25 -4.51
N SER A 163 -4.45 -32.57 -3.61
CA SER A 163 -4.15 -32.42 -2.19
C SER A 163 -4.29 -33.75 -1.45
N CYS A 164 -3.19 -34.26 -0.88
CA CYS A 164 -3.24 -35.15 0.28
C CYS A 164 -2.76 -34.35 1.50
N SER A 165 -3.68 -34.18 2.45
CA SER A 165 -3.41 -33.65 3.79
C SER A 165 -2.53 -34.63 4.57
N GLU A 166 -1.44 -34.13 5.14
CA GLU A 166 -0.91 -34.58 6.42
C GLU A 166 -0.44 -33.34 7.18
N GLU A 167 -1.19 -32.99 8.23
CA GLU A 167 -0.75 -32.05 9.26
C GLU A 167 0.39 -32.69 10.04
N LEU A 168 1.53 -32.01 10.15
CA LEU A 168 2.42 -32.06 11.31
C LEU A 168 3.37 -30.85 11.25
N SER A 169 3.35 -30.05 12.29
CA SER A 169 4.36 -29.04 12.66
C SER A 169 4.26 -28.84 14.17
N PRO A 170 5.30 -28.39 14.91
CA PRO A 170 6.52 -27.66 14.51
C PRO A 170 7.81 -28.35 15.04
N ALA A 171 9.07 -27.97 14.79
CA ALA A 171 9.71 -26.66 14.87
C ALA A 171 11.19 -26.75 14.33
N PRO A 172 12.06 -25.76 14.59
CA PRO A 172 12.82 -25.01 13.58
C PRO A 172 14.16 -25.65 13.22
N ASP A 173 14.71 -25.35 12.04
CA ASP A 173 16.15 -25.34 11.92
C ASP A 173 16.71 -24.25 11.00
N VAL A 174 17.58 -23.48 11.62
CA VAL A 174 18.46 -22.48 11.04
C VAL A 174 19.54 -23.21 10.27
N ARG A 175 19.71 -22.91 8.97
CA ARG A 175 21.02 -22.58 8.39
C ARG A 175 20.90 -22.22 6.91
N GLY A 176 21.27 -20.97 6.62
CA GLY A 176 21.62 -20.53 5.28
C GLY A 176 22.74 -21.39 4.70
N LYS A 177 22.53 -21.87 3.47
CA LYS A 177 23.58 -22.49 2.68
C LYS A 177 24.52 -21.38 2.21
N ARG A 178 25.71 -21.29 2.81
CA ARG A 178 26.88 -20.69 2.16
C ARG A 178 27.32 -21.65 1.06
N GLU A 179 27.26 -21.19 -0.19
CA GLU A 179 27.96 -21.83 -1.30
C GLU A 179 29.46 -21.91 -0.98
N VAL A 180 29.98 -23.13 -0.86
CA VAL A 180 31.43 -23.37 -0.90
C VAL A 180 31.78 -23.53 -2.37
N ARG A 181 32.46 -22.53 -2.93
CA ARG A 181 33.10 -22.62 -4.24
C ARG A 181 34.26 -23.60 -4.14
N PHE A 182 34.17 -24.74 -4.82
CA PHE A 182 35.33 -25.60 -5.03
C PHE A 182 36.27 -24.89 -6.02
N LEU A 183 37.47 -24.55 -5.56
CA LEU A 183 38.61 -24.23 -6.42
C LEU A 183 39.10 -25.54 -7.04
N GLU A 184 39.14 -25.59 -8.38
CA GLU A 184 39.73 -26.65 -9.17
C GLU A 184 41.17 -26.91 -8.73
N LEU A 185 41.43 -28.07 -8.11
CA LEU A 185 42.77 -28.55 -7.88
C LEU A 185 43.25 -29.29 -9.13
N GLN A 186 44.19 -28.63 -9.79
CA GLN A 186 44.94 -29.04 -10.97
C GLN A 186 45.63 -30.40 -10.72
N LYS A 187 45.36 -31.39 -11.57
CA LYS A 187 46.15 -32.62 -11.67
C LYS A 187 47.60 -32.27 -12.04
N ILE A 188 48.55 -32.69 -11.22
CA ILE A 188 49.96 -32.84 -11.61
C ILE A 188 50.38 -34.28 -11.27
N ALA A 189 50.99 -34.95 -12.24
CA ALA A 189 51.48 -36.32 -12.17
C ALA A 189 53.01 -36.37 -11.96
N SER A 190 53.47 -37.54 -11.44
CA SER A 190 54.82 -38.15 -11.56
C SER A 190 55.94 -37.59 -10.66
N SER A 191 56.83 -38.41 -10.06
CA SER A 191 57.72 -39.39 -10.71
C SER A 191 58.05 -40.67 -9.90
N SER A 192 58.21 -41.77 -10.64
CA SER A 192 59.00 -42.97 -10.31
C SER A 192 60.49 -42.76 -10.54
N ASP A 193 61.36 -43.54 -9.90
CA ASP A 193 62.49 -44.19 -10.61
C ASP A 193 63.10 -45.39 -9.84
N VAL A 194 63.43 -46.41 -10.63
CA VAL A 194 63.98 -47.72 -10.27
C VAL A 194 65.49 -47.72 -10.53
N SER A 195 66.32 -48.11 -9.56
CA SER A 195 67.61 -48.84 -9.73
C SER A 195 68.15 -49.14 -8.32
N SER A 196 68.81 -50.25 -7.97
CA SER A 196 69.61 -51.19 -8.73
C SER A 196 69.62 -52.57 -8.04
N PHE A 197 69.18 -53.62 -8.72
CA PHE A 197 69.75 -54.96 -8.55
C PHE A 197 70.78 -55.11 -9.67
N LEU A 198 72.07 -55.29 -9.38
CA LEU A 198 72.97 -56.15 -10.15
C LEU A 198 74.21 -56.51 -9.31
N ALA A 199 74.64 -57.75 -9.49
CA ALA A 199 75.61 -58.52 -8.72
C ALA A 199 77.07 -58.03 -8.82
N GLY A 200 77.88 -58.36 -7.80
CA GLY A 200 79.34 -58.38 -7.92
C GLY A 200 80.16 -58.28 -6.62
N SER A 201 80.40 -59.43 -5.97
CA SER A 201 81.57 -59.73 -5.11
C SER A 201 81.54 -59.24 -3.63
N PRO A 202 82.37 -59.80 -2.72
CA PRO A 202 81.93 -60.70 -1.65
C PRO A 202 81.88 -60.03 -0.26
N ALA A 203 81.21 -60.71 0.67
CA ALA A 203 80.91 -60.29 2.04
C ALA A 203 82.09 -59.68 2.81
N SER A 204 81.88 -58.48 3.35
CA SER A 204 82.74 -57.88 4.36
C SER A 204 82.17 -58.21 5.75
N PRO A 205 82.96 -58.79 6.68
CA PRO A 205 82.46 -59.42 7.91
C PRO A 205 81.82 -58.43 8.90
N MET A 206 81.96 -57.11 8.69
CA MET A 206 81.23 -56.08 9.44
C MET A 206 79.75 -56.02 9.07
N GLY A 207 79.40 -56.31 7.80
CA GLY A 207 78.01 -56.36 7.33
C GLY A 207 77.23 -57.45 8.05
N ASP A 208 77.86 -58.61 8.28
CA ASP A 208 77.27 -59.72 9.03
C ASP A 208 77.11 -59.38 10.53
N ILE A 209 78.01 -58.59 11.12
CA ILE A 209 77.88 -58.10 12.50
C ILE A 209 76.73 -57.08 12.61
N LEU A 210 76.60 -56.18 11.65
CA LEU A 210 75.52 -55.19 11.57
C LEU A 210 74.17 -55.81 11.19
N GLN A 211 74.18 -56.92 10.45
CA GLN A 211 73.03 -57.77 10.15
C GLN A 211 72.76 -58.84 11.20
N THR A 212 73.61 -58.99 12.23
CA THR A 212 73.35 -59.98 13.27
C THR A 212 72.06 -59.58 13.99
N PRO A 213 71.17 -60.54 14.28
CA PRO A 213 69.91 -60.26 14.97
C PRO A 213 70.10 -59.43 16.25
N GLN A 214 71.22 -59.60 16.96
CA GLN A 214 71.52 -58.81 18.17
C GLN A 214 71.78 -57.32 17.89
N PHE A 215 72.51 -56.99 16.82
CA PHE A 215 72.79 -55.59 16.47
C PHE A 215 71.56 -54.92 15.87
N GLN A 216 70.83 -55.62 14.98
CA GLN A 216 69.54 -55.15 14.47
C GLN A 216 68.54 -54.93 15.59
N MET A 217 68.45 -55.86 16.56
CA MET A 217 67.61 -55.67 17.74
C MET A 217 68.09 -54.52 18.63
N ARG A 218 69.41 -54.29 18.77
CA ARG A 218 69.93 -53.15 19.54
C ARG A 218 69.61 -51.82 18.85
N ARG A 219 69.69 -51.77 17.51
CA ARG A 219 69.29 -50.61 16.70
C ARG A 219 67.79 -50.35 16.79
N LEU A 220 66.96 -51.39 16.63
CA LEU A 220 65.50 -51.28 16.78
C LEU A 220 65.13 -50.88 18.20
N LYS A 221 65.80 -51.42 19.23
CA LYS A 221 65.61 -51.01 20.64
C LYS A 221 65.99 -49.55 20.85
N LYS A 222 67.06 -49.07 20.22
CA LYS A 222 67.46 -47.66 20.26
C LYS A 222 66.43 -46.78 19.55
N GLN A 223 66.03 -47.12 18.33
CA GLN A 223 64.98 -46.40 17.60
C GLN A 223 63.67 -46.38 18.37
N LEU A 224 63.27 -47.49 19.00
CA LEU A 224 62.09 -47.54 19.86
C LEU A 224 62.23 -46.68 21.12
N ALA A 225 63.46 -46.51 21.64
CA ALA A 225 63.72 -45.61 22.76
C ALA A 225 63.66 -44.14 22.32
N ASP A 226 64.29 -43.80 21.19
CA ASP A 226 64.25 -42.46 20.59
C ASP A 226 62.80 -42.06 20.21
N GLU A 227 61.99 -42.99 19.66
CA GLU A 227 60.56 -42.76 19.40
C GLU A 227 59.72 -42.60 20.67
N ARG A 228 60.10 -43.29 21.77
CA ARG A 228 59.45 -43.09 23.07
C ARG A 228 59.80 -41.72 23.63
N GLU A 229 61.06 -41.30 23.53
CA GLU A 229 61.51 -39.97 23.94
C GLU A 229 60.80 -38.88 23.12
N ASN A 230 60.74 -39.00 21.80
CA ASN A 230 59.98 -38.09 20.93
C ASN A 230 58.49 -38.06 21.31
N ARG A 231 57.88 -39.22 21.59
CA ARG A 231 56.48 -39.27 22.04
C ARG A 231 56.31 -38.56 23.38
N ASP A 232 57.20 -38.78 24.32
CA ASP A 232 57.15 -38.15 25.64
C ASP A 232 57.39 -36.62 25.52
N GLU A 233 58.28 -36.16 24.62
CA GLU A 233 58.46 -34.75 24.26
C GLU A 233 57.19 -34.14 23.64
N LEU A 234 56.58 -34.82 22.66
CA LEU A 234 55.30 -34.40 22.07
C LEU A 234 54.17 -34.39 23.11
N GLU A 235 54.19 -35.31 24.07
CA GLU A 235 53.22 -35.33 25.17
C GLU A 235 53.40 -34.12 26.09
N VAL A 236 54.65 -33.72 26.39
CA VAL A 236 54.95 -32.48 27.10
C VAL A 236 54.50 -31.25 26.31
N GLU A 237 54.85 -31.15 25.02
CA GLU A 237 54.42 -30.04 24.15
C GLU A 237 52.89 -29.96 24.03
N LEU A 238 52.19 -31.10 23.99
CA LEU A 238 50.72 -31.13 24.00
C LEU A 238 50.14 -30.62 25.32
N VAL A 239 50.76 -30.96 26.45
CA VAL A 239 50.36 -30.43 27.77
C VAL A 239 50.61 -28.93 27.84
N GLU A 240 51.75 -28.44 27.36
CA GLU A 240 52.05 -27.01 27.28
C GLU A 240 51.09 -26.26 26.35
N ASN A 241 50.77 -26.82 25.18
CA ASN A 241 49.78 -26.25 24.27
C ASN A 241 48.38 -26.22 24.89
N ARG A 242 47.96 -27.26 25.61
CA ARG A 242 46.69 -27.26 26.36
C ARG A 242 46.67 -26.18 27.43
N LYS A 243 47.78 -25.97 28.15
CA LYS A 243 47.92 -24.88 29.12
C LYS A 243 47.80 -23.52 28.44
N LEU A 244 48.50 -23.31 27.32
CA LEU A 244 48.42 -22.06 26.55
C LEU A 244 47.00 -21.82 26.01
N LEU A 245 46.31 -22.87 25.55
CA LEU A 245 44.91 -22.78 25.12
C LEU A 245 44.00 -22.35 26.27
N ALA A 246 44.16 -22.94 27.46
CA ALA A 246 43.41 -22.53 28.65
C ALA A 246 43.70 -21.06 29.04
N GLU A 247 44.96 -20.62 28.96
CA GLU A 247 45.33 -19.21 29.15
C GLU A 247 44.67 -18.29 28.11
N LYS A 248 44.58 -18.72 26.84
CA LYS A 248 43.89 -17.96 25.80
C LYS A 248 42.37 -17.95 26.00
N GLU A 249 41.77 -19.05 26.44
CA GLU A 249 40.35 -19.12 26.79
C GLU A 249 40.01 -18.21 27.98
N THR A 250 40.88 -18.15 29.01
CA THR A 250 40.71 -17.18 30.10
C THR A 250 40.86 -15.73 29.63
N GLN A 251 41.80 -15.44 28.72
CA GLN A 251 41.90 -14.11 28.10
C GLN A 251 40.64 -13.76 27.28
N ILE A 252 40.13 -14.72 26.49
CA ILE A 252 38.91 -14.55 25.69
C ILE A 252 37.71 -14.29 26.60
N THR A 253 37.54 -15.05 27.68
CA THR A 253 36.42 -14.85 28.62
C THR A 253 36.52 -13.51 29.34
N VAL A 254 37.73 -13.06 29.75
CA VAL A 254 37.93 -11.72 30.31
C VAL A 254 37.61 -10.64 29.29
N MET A 255 38.02 -10.81 28.03
CA MET A 255 37.69 -9.88 26.95
C MET A 255 36.18 -9.88 26.65
N GLN A 256 35.52 -11.03 26.64
CA GLN A 256 34.06 -11.16 26.49
C GLN A 256 33.34 -10.43 27.62
N GLN A 257 33.70 -10.66 28.88
CA GLN A 257 33.14 -9.93 30.02
C GLN A 257 33.42 -8.42 29.95
N ARG A 258 34.56 -8.01 29.40
CA ARG A 258 34.87 -6.59 29.18
C ARG A 258 34.00 -6.02 28.07
N ILE A 259 33.79 -6.75 26.98
CA ILE A 259 32.87 -6.37 25.90
C ILE A 259 31.46 -6.26 26.45
N GLU A 260 30.99 -7.24 27.22
CA GLU A 260 29.67 -7.26 27.86
C GLU A 260 29.48 -6.05 28.80
N ARG A 261 30.50 -5.73 29.61
CA ARG A 261 30.49 -4.53 30.46
C ARG A 261 30.49 -3.24 29.63
N LEU A 262 31.27 -3.18 28.55
CA LEU A 262 31.27 -2.04 27.64
C LEU A 262 29.95 -1.90 26.87
N THR A 263 29.31 -2.99 26.46
CA THR A 263 27.97 -2.97 25.85
C THR A 263 26.93 -2.52 26.86
N LEU A 264 26.97 -2.99 28.11
CA LEU A 264 26.06 -2.50 29.16
C LEU A 264 26.29 -1.02 29.48
N LEU A 265 27.54 -0.55 29.48
CA LEU A 265 27.84 0.87 29.67
C LEU A 265 27.43 1.71 28.45
N ASN A 266 27.59 1.17 27.24
CA ASN A 266 27.15 1.82 26.00
C ASN A 266 25.62 1.83 25.89
N GLU A 267 24.91 0.78 26.33
CA GLU A 267 23.45 0.75 26.43
C GLU A 267 22.95 1.75 27.48
N LYS A 268 23.64 1.87 28.62
CA LYS A 268 23.33 2.91 29.63
C LYS A 268 23.64 4.32 29.10
N GLN A 269 24.76 4.51 28.42
CA GLN A 269 25.10 5.79 27.77
C GLN A 269 24.19 6.10 26.58
N ALA A 270 23.69 5.09 25.86
CA ALA A 270 22.71 5.24 24.79
C ALA A 270 21.29 5.46 25.33
N ALA A 271 20.99 5.00 26.55
CA ALA A 271 19.76 5.36 27.26
C ALA A 271 19.82 6.80 27.82
N ASP A 272 21.01 7.28 28.19
CA ASP A 272 21.22 8.63 28.72
C ASP A 272 21.59 9.67 27.63
N SER A 273 22.04 9.24 26.44
CA SER A 273 22.20 10.09 25.26
C SER A 273 20.91 10.05 24.45
N PRO A 274 20.31 11.19 24.08
CA PRO A 274 19.17 11.16 23.18
C PRO A 274 19.60 10.49 21.87
N GLU A 275 18.91 9.41 21.45
CA GLU A 275 19.06 8.89 20.09
C GLU A 275 18.96 10.10 19.15
N PRO A 276 19.85 10.24 18.14
CA PRO A 276 19.78 11.36 17.23
C PRO A 276 18.37 11.39 16.65
N LYS A 277 17.68 12.54 16.76
CA LYS A 277 16.24 12.69 16.47
C LYS A 277 15.81 12.05 15.14
N GLU A 278 16.71 12.03 14.15
CA GLU A 278 16.53 11.36 12.86
C GLU A 278 16.32 9.84 12.99
N LEU A 279 17.05 9.14 13.86
CA LEU A 279 16.88 7.70 14.10
C LEU A 279 15.58 7.40 14.83
N GLU A 280 15.18 8.23 15.80
CA GLU A 280 13.91 8.10 16.50
C GLU A 280 12.72 8.33 15.55
N GLU A 281 12.81 9.34 14.68
CA GLU A 281 11.85 9.55 13.59
C GLU A 281 11.81 8.39 12.60
N LEU A 282 12.96 7.82 12.23
CA LEU A 282 13.02 6.67 11.33
C LEU A 282 12.45 5.41 11.98
N ARG A 283 12.68 5.19 13.28
CA ARG A 283 12.03 4.11 14.05
C ARG A 283 10.52 4.30 14.05
N GLY A 284 10.01 5.49 14.40
CA GLY A 284 8.58 5.76 14.40
C GLY A 284 7.94 5.63 13.01
N LYS A 285 8.64 6.06 11.96
CA LYS A 285 8.22 5.83 10.56
C LYS A 285 8.21 4.35 10.22
N ASN A 286 9.21 3.57 10.66
CA ASN A 286 9.30 2.13 10.42
C ASN A 286 8.17 1.38 11.16
N GLU A 287 7.92 1.69 12.43
CA GLU A 287 6.80 1.14 13.19
C GLU A 287 5.45 1.45 12.53
N SER A 288 5.25 2.69 12.10
CA SER A 288 4.06 3.09 11.35
C SER A 288 3.91 2.32 10.03
N LEU A 289 5.01 2.13 9.29
CA LEU A 289 5.02 1.32 8.07
C LEU A 289 4.73 -0.15 8.34
N ILE A 290 5.27 -0.72 9.43
CA ILE A 290 5.00 -2.10 9.85
C ILE A 290 3.52 -2.26 10.18
N LEU A 291 2.92 -1.33 10.93
CA LEU A 291 1.49 -1.36 11.25
C LEU A 291 0.64 -1.27 9.98
N ARG A 292 0.99 -0.35 9.07
CA ARG A 292 0.28 -0.19 7.79
C ARG A 292 0.43 -1.41 6.89
N LEU A 293 1.57 -2.08 6.90
CA LEU A 293 1.79 -3.34 6.20
C LEU A 293 0.96 -4.49 6.79
N HIS A 294 0.90 -4.61 8.12
CA HIS A 294 0.05 -5.60 8.78
C HIS A 294 -1.44 -5.37 8.48
N GLU A 295 -1.89 -4.12 8.48
CA GLU A 295 -3.26 -3.77 8.11
C GLU A 295 -3.55 -4.11 6.63
N ALA A 296 -2.62 -3.81 5.71
CA ALA A 296 -2.77 -4.19 4.31
C ALA A 296 -2.76 -5.72 4.11
N LEU A 297 -1.95 -6.45 4.87
CA LEU A 297 -1.93 -7.92 4.85
C LEU A 297 -3.25 -8.50 5.36
N LYS A 298 -3.82 -7.92 6.43
CA LYS A 298 -5.13 -8.29 6.96
C LYS A 298 -6.23 -8.06 5.92
N GLN A 299 -6.25 -6.88 5.28
CA GLN A 299 -7.19 -6.59 4.20
C GLN A 299 -7.05 -7.58 3.03
N CYS A 300 -5.83 -7.97 2.66
CA CYS A 300 -5.61 -9.01 1.65
C CYS A 300 -6.14 -10.39 2.08
N GLN A 301 -6.05 -10.74 3.37
CA GLN A 301 -6.60 -11.98 3.90
C GLN A 301 -8.13 -11.97 3.91
N ASP A 302 -8.74 -10.86 4.31
CA ASP A 302 -10.19 -10.67 4.30
C ASP A 302 -10.72 -10.76 2.87
N LEU A 303 -10.11 -10.06 1.92
CA LEU A 303 -10.46 -10.15 0.49
C LEU A 303 -10.28 -11.57 -0.07
N LYS A 304 -9.27 -12.33 0.40
CA LYS A 304 -9.09 -13.73 0.01
C LYS A 304 -10.19 -14.62 0.56
N ALA A 305 -10.66 -14.37 1.78
CA ALA A 305 -11.79 -15.08 2.38
C ALA A 305 -13.11 -14.75 1.66
N GLU A 306 -13.37 -13.47 1.38
CA GLU A 306 -14.52 -13.01 0.60
C GLU A 306 -14.52 -13.59 -0.81
N LYS A 307 -13.36 -13.59 -1.49
CA LYS A 307 -13.20 -14.26 -2.78
C LYS A 307 -13.58 -15.73 -2.68
N GLY A 308 -13.10 -16.44 -1.66
CA GLY A 308 -13.46 -17.85 -1.44
C GLY A 308 -14.96 -18.06 -1.19
N GLN A 309 -15.64 -17.13 -0.53
CA GLN A 309 -17.10 -17.19 -0.34
C GLN A 309 -17.84 -16.93 -1.66
N MET A 310 -17.39 -15.96 -2.45
CA MET A 310 -17.97 -15.69 -3.76
C MET A 310 -17.75 -16.85 -4.73
N ASP A 311 -16.56 -17.46 -4.76
CA ASP A 311 -16.26 -18.63 -5.59
C ASP A 311 -17.22 -19.79 -5.23
N ARG A 312 -17.45 -20.07 -3.93
CA ARG A 312 -18.45 -21.07 -3.50
C ARG A 312 -19.87 -20.71 -3.94
N LYS A 313 -20.24 -19.42 -3.93
CA LYS A 313 -21.56 -18.99 -4.38
C LYS A 313 -21.71 -19.15 -5.90
N ILE A 314 -20.64 -18.91 -6.65
CA ILE A 314 -20.57 -19.16 -8.09
C ILE A 314 -20.74 -20.66 -8.38
N ASP A 315 -20.07 -21.53 -7.60
CA ASP A 315 -20.20 -22.98 -7.74
C ASP A 315 -21.65 -23.42 -7.50
N GLN A 316 -22.28 -22.97 -6.40
CA GLN A 316 -23.69 -23.25 -6.10
C GLN A 316 -24.63 -22.79 -7.23
N LEU A 317 -24.48 -21.55 -7.71
CA LEU A 317 -25.30 -21.03 -8.80
C LEU A 317 -25.06 -21.80 -10.11
N SER A 318 -23.85 -22.30 -10.33
CA SER A 318 -23.51 -23.10 -11.51
C SER A 318 -24.16 -24.49 -11.44
N GLU A 319 -24.21 -25.11 -10.27
CA GLU A 319 -24.94 -26.35 -10.01
C GLU A 319 -26.44 -26.17 -10.22
N GLU A 320 -27.05 -25.15 -9.58
CA GLU A 320 -28.47 -24.83 -9.75
C GLU A 320 -28.84 -24.57 -11.21
N ASN A 321 -27.98 -23.85 -11.95
CA ASN A 321 -28.19 -23.60 -13.37
C ASN A 321 -28.03 -24.87 -14.23
N GLY A 322 -27.13 -25.77 -13.83
CA GLY A 322 -26.99 -27.11 -14.40
C GLY A 322 -28.27 -27.94 -14.24
N ASP A 323 -28.83 -27.96 -13.03
CA ASP A 323 -30.09 -28.66 -12.71
C ASP A 323 -31.28 -28.08 -13.48
N LEU A 324 -31.38 -26.75 -13.55
CA LEU A 324 -32.41 -26.08 -14.35
C LEU A 324 -32.25 -26.40 -15.84
N SER A 325 -31.03 -26.41 -16.35
CA SER A 325 -30.73 -26.78 -17.74
C SER A 325 -31.03 -28.25 -18.03
N PHE A 326 -30.89 -29.13 -17.04
CA PHE A 326 -31.31 -30.52 -17.14
C PHE A 326 -32.83 -30.62 -17.22
N LYS A 327 -33.56 -30.00 -16.28
CA LYS A 327 -35.03 -29.97 -16.28
C LYS A 327 -35.62 -29.37 -17.56
N LEU A 328 -35.01 -28.32 -18.10
CA LEU A 328 -35.44 -27.74 -19.39
C LEU A 328 -35.27 -28.71 -20.56
N ARG A 329 -34.18 -29.48 -20.59
CA ARG A 329 -33.99 -30.52 -21.61
C ARG A 329 -35.00 -31.65 -21.46
N ASP A 330 -35.28 -32.08 -20.23
CA ASP A 330 -36.34 -33.06 -19.95
C ASP A 330 -37.70 -32.56 -20.43
N PHE A 331 -38.09 -31.33 -20.09
CA PHE A 331 -39.34 -30.76 -20.58
C PHE A 331 -39.39 -30.64 -22.10
N ALA A 332 -38.30 -30.24 -22.75
CA ALA A 332 -38.23 -30.22 -24.21
C ALA A 332 -38.40 -31.63 -24.80
N SER A 333 -37.83 -32.65 -24.17
CA SER A 333 -37.99 -34.04 -24.60
C SER A 333 -39.43 -34.53 -24.44
N HIS A 334 -40.09 -34.22 -23.32
CA HIS A 334 -41.49 -34.55 -23.09
C HIS A 334 -42.41 -33.82 -24.08
N LEU A 335 -42.13 -32.54 -24.38
CA LEU A 335 -42.89 -31.80 -25.39
C LEU A 335 -42.73 -32.42 -26.78
N LEU A 336 -41.51 -32.84 -27.15
CA LEU A 336 -41.26 -33.52 -28.42
C LEU A 336 -42.00 -34.86 -28.49
N GLN A 337 -42.03 -35.63 -27.40
CA GLN A 337 -42.78 -36.89 -27.31
C GLN A 337 -44.29 -36.65 -27.45
N LEU A 338 -44.84 -35.66 -26.74
CA LEU A 338 -46.25 -35.31 -26.82
C LEU A 338 -46.63 -34.82 -28.21
N GLN A 339 -45.74 -34.06 -28.88
CA GLN A 339 -45.95 -33.62 -30.25
C GLN A 339 -45.94 -34.80 -31.22
N GLY A 340 -45.02 -35.75 -31.07
CA GLY A 340 -45.02 -36.98 -31.86
C GLY A 340 -46.31 -37.80 -31.68
N ALA A 341 -46.76 -38.00 -30.43
CA ALA A 341 -48.02 -38.69 -30.15
C ALA A 341 -49.25 -37.98 -30.74
N LEU A 342 -49.23 -36.64 -30.76
CA LEU A 342 -50.29 -35.85 -31.39
C LEU A 342 -50.30 -36.02 -32.91
N ASP A 343 -49.12 -36.02 -33.54
CA ASP A 343 -48.98 -36.22 -34.99
C ASP A 343 -49.44 -37.63 -35.39
N GLU A 344 -49.07 -38.65 -34.62
CA GLU A 344 -49.54 -40.03 -34.80
C GLU A 344 -51.06 -40.13 -34.68
N LEU A 345 -51.65 -39.60 -33.61
CA LEU A 345 -53.10 -39.60 -33.42
C LEU A 345 -53.84 -38.85 -34.53
N THR A 346 -53.26 -37.76 -35.02
CA THR A 346 -53.80 -36.98 -36.13
C THR A 346 -53.75 -37.78 -37.44
N ALA A 347 -52.66 -38.50 -37.68
CA ALA A 347 -52.52 -39.38 -38.84
C ALA A 347 -53.54 -40.52 -38.79
N GLU A 348 -53.67 -41.20 -37.64
CA GLU A 348 -54.65 -42.26 -37.40
C GLU A 348 -56.08 -41.75 -37.60
N HIS A 349 -56.41 -40.58 -37.05
CA HIS A 349 -57.72 -39.96 -37.26
C HIS A 349 -57.98 -39.70 -38.75
N SER A 350 -57.01 -39.13 -39.46
CA SER A 350 -57.14 -38.87 -40.90
C SER A 350 -57.33 -40.14 -41.71
N GLN A 351 -56.67 -41.24 -41.32
CA GLN A 351 -56.81 -42.54 -41.96
C GLN A 351 -58.20 -43.13 -41.70
N ALA A 352 -58.65 -43.16 -40.44
CA ALA A 352 -59.97 -43.64 -40.08
C ALA A 352 -61.10 -42.85 -40.77
N THR A 353 -60.94 -41.52 -40.92
CA THR A 353 -61.87 -40.68 -41.68
C THR A 353 -61.89 -41.05 -43.16
N ARG A 354 -60.72 -41.31 -43.79
CA ARG A 354 -60.67 -41.77 -45.19
C ARG A 354 -61.33 -43.13 -45.36
N GLU A 355 -60.98 -44.10 -44.52
CA GLU A 355 -61.52 -45.46 -44.59
C GLU A 355 -63.04 -45.50 -44.39
N SER A 356 -63.57 -44.69 -43.46
CA SER A 356 -65.02 -44.56 -43.27
C SER A 356 -65.71 -43.90 -44.48
N GLY A 357 -65.09 -42.87 -45.07
CA GLY A 357 -65.57 -42.27 -46.31
C GLY A 357 -65.59 -43.24 -47.50
N GLU A 358 -64.56 -44.06 -47.65
CA GLU A 358 -64.48 -45.10 -48.69
C GLU A 358 -65.55 -46.18 -48.50
N LYS A 359 -65.78 -46.62 -47.27
CA LYS A 359 -66.85 -47.57 -46.94
C LYS A 359 -68.23 -46.99 -47.24
N LEU A 360 -68.48 -45.73 -46.91
CA LEU A 360 -69.73 -45.06 -47.27
C LEU A 360 -69.91 -44.99 -48.78
N ALA A 361 -68.89 -44.59 -49.53
CA ALA A 361 -68.95 -44.54 -50.99
C ALA A 361 -69.14 -45.93 -51.64
N GLN A 362 -68.61 -46.98 -51.01
CA GLN A 362 -68.84 -48.36 -51.44
C GLN A 362 -70.30 -48.77 -51.21
N LEU A 363 -70.85 -48.51 -50.03
CA LEU A 363 -72.25 -48.80 -49.70
C LEU A 363 -73.22 -47.99 -50.57
N GLU A 364 -72.92 -46.74 -50.89
CA GLU A 364 -73.71 -45.93 -51.82
C GLU A 364 -73.72 -46.54 -53.23
N ARG A 365 -72.57 -47.03 -53.70
CA ARG A 365 -72.48 -47.75 -54.99
C ARG A 365 -73.31 -49.02 -54.98
N GLU A 366 -73.17 -49.86 -53.94
CA GLU A 366 -73.95 -51.09 -53.78
C GLU A 366 -75.46 -50.83 -53.69
N LEU A 367 -75.87 -49.78 -52.97
CA LEU A 367 -77.27 -49.35 -52.89
C LEU A 367 -77.79 -48.90 -54.26
N SER A 368 -76.98 -48.16 -55.02
CA SER A 368 -77.37 -47.71 -56.36
C SER A 368 -77.55 -48.88 -57.33
N THR A 369 -76.65 -49.88 -57.30
CA THR A 369 -76.76 -51.08 -58.12
C THR A 369 -77.95 -51.93 -57.71
N ALA A 370 -78.16 -52.15 -56.40
CA ALA A 370 -79.33 -52.87 -55.90
C ALA A 370 -80.64 -52.16 -56.27
N SER A 371 -80.65 -50.83 -56.28
CA SER A 371 -81.80 -50.04 -56.73
C SER A 371 -82.06 -50.20 -58.24
N GLN A 372 -81.02 -50.27 -59.07
CA GLN A 372 -81.15 -50.56 -60.50
C GLN A 372 -81.66 -51.98 -60.74
N ASP A 373 -81.10 -52.97 -60.05
CA ASP A 373 -81.53 -54.37 -60.15
C ASP A 373 -82.99 -54.53 -59.69
N LYS A 374 -83.38 -53.84 -58.62
CA LYS A 374 -84.77 -53.76 -58.17
C LYS A 374 -85.68 -53.27 -59.29
N LYS A 375 -85.33 -52.17 -59.97
CA LYS A 375 -86.12 -51.65 -61.10
C LYS A 375 -86.26 -52.67 -62.23
N CYS A 376 -85.16 -53.33 -62.62
CA CYS A 376 -85.18 -54.39 -63.63
C CYS A 376 -86.06 -55.59 -63.23
N LEU A 377 -86.08 -55.95 -61.94
CA LEU A 377 -86.94 -57.02 -61.42
C LEU A 377 -88.41 -56.59 -61.32
N GLU A 378 -88.69 -55.33 -60.99
CA GLU A 378 -90.04 -54.74 -61.05
C GLU A 378 -90.57 -54.81 -62.49
N GLU A 379 -89.79 -54.38 -63.49
CA GLU A 379 -90.15 -54.50 -64.91
C GLU A 379 -90.41 -55.96 -65.32
N LYS A 380 -89.56 -56.91 -64.90
CA LYS A 380 -89.78 -58.34 -65.15
C LYS A 380 -91.06 -58.85 -64.49
N ASN A 381 -91.37 -58.42 -63.27
CA ASN A 381 -92.61 -58.78 -62.58
C ASN A 381 -93.83 -58.25 -63.32
N GLU A 382 -93.82 -57.00 -63.79
CA GLU A 382 -94.89 -56.44 -64.60
C GLU A 382 -95.12 -57.26 -65.88
N ILE A 383 -94.04 -57.66 -66.57
CA ILE A 383 -94.11 -58.54 -67.75
C ILE A 383 -94.72 -59.90 -67.38
N LEU A 384 -94.28 -60.51 -66.28
CA LEU A 384 -94.79 -61.81 -65.83
C LEU A 384 -96.25 -61.74 -65.40
N GLN A 385 -96.66 -60.69 -64.68
CA GLN A 385 -98.06 -60.46 -64.34
C GLN A 385 -98.91 -60.32 -65.61
N GLY A 386 -98.45 -59.56 -66.61
CA GLY A 386 -99.14 -59.48 -67.91
C GLY A 386 -99.29 -60.84 -68.60
N LYS A 387 -98.26 -61.70 -68.55
CA LYS A 387 -98.34 -63.08 -69.06
C LYS A 387 -99.28 -63.97 -68.24
N ILE A 388 -99.26 -63.85 -66.91
CA ILE A 388 -100.16 -64.59 -66.03
C ILE A 388 -101.60 -64.20 -66.35
N CYS A 389 -101.92 -62.92 -66.49
CA CYS A 389 -103.26 -62.49 -66.89
C CYS A 389 -103.69 -63.10 -68.24
N GLN A 390 -102.79 -63.19 -69.22
CA GLN A 390 -103.07 -63.87 -70.50
C GLN A 390 -103.28 -65.38 -70.34
N LEU A 391 -102.47 -66.04 -69.51
CA LEU A 391 -102.59 -67.47 -69.25
C LEU A 391 -103.84 -67.79 -68.42
N GLU A 392 -104.21 -66.95 -67.47
CA GLU A 392 -105.46 -67.06 -66.70
C GLU A 392 -106.68 -66.86 -67.61
N GLU A 393 -106.60 -65.94 -68.59
CA GLU A 393 -107.62 -65.80 -69.63
C GLU A 393 -107.72 -67.08 -70.50
N GLN A 394 -106.59 -67.67 -70.88
CA GLN A 394 -106.53 -68.96 -71.59
C GLN A 394 -107.00 -70.14 -70.72
N LEU A 395 -106.72 -70.12 -69.41
CA LEU A 395 -107.13 -71.18 -68.49
C LEU A 395 -108.61 -71.05 -68.13
N ALA A 396 -109.16 -69.84 -68.06
CA ALA A 396 -110.60 -69.63 -67.99
C ALA A 396 -111.30 -70.15 -69.25
N GLN A 397 -110.67 -70.02 -70.42
CA GLN A 397 -111.13 -70.64 -71.67
C GLN A 397 -111.00 -72.18 -71.65
N ALA A 398 -109.94 -72.73 -71.05
CA ALA A 398 -109.72 -74.18 -70.95
C ALA A 398 -110.48 -74.85 -69.79
N GLY A 399 -110.82 -74.11 -68.73
CA GLY A 399 -111.52 -74.57 -67.53
C GLY A 399 -113.01 -74.84 -67.75
N GLU A 400 -113.54 -74.50 -68.93
CA GLU A 400 -114.83 -75.03 -69.40
C GLU A 400 -114.75 -76.52 -69.80
N GLU A 401 -113.55 -77.11 -69.91
CA GLU A 401 -113.35 -78.53 -70.26
C GLU A 401 -112.58 -79.32 -69.18
N SER A 402 -113.33 -79.89 -68.23
CA SER A 402 -113.05 -81.14 -67.46
C SER A 402 -111.93 -81.20 -66.37
N LEU A 403 -112.36 -81.54 -65.15
CA LEU A 403 -111.65 -82.20 -64.00
C LEU A 403 -111.41 -83.73 -64.27
N PRO A 404 -110.88 -84.61 -63.36
CA PRO A 404 -110.11 -84.49 -62.08
C PRO A 404 -108.95 -85.52 -61.82
N GLN A 405 -108.26 -85.35 -60.67
CA GLN A 405 -107.69 -86.31 -59.67
C GLN A 405 -106.79 -87.51 -60.03
N ALA A 406 -105.67 -87.66 -59.27
CA ALA A 406 -105.34 -88.87 -58.49
C ALA A 406 -104.19 -88.65 -57.48
N LYS A 407 -104.39 -89.10 -56.23
CA LYS A 407 -103.36 -89.25 -55.18
C LYS A 407 -102.65 -90.59 -55.34
N GLY A 408 -101.34 -90.65 -55.06
CA GLY A 408 -100.57 -91.88 -54.93
C GLY A 408 -99.31 -91.65 -54.07
N GLU A 409 -99.00 -92.60 -53.19
CA GLU A 409 -97.95 -92.57 -52.17
C GLU A 409 -96.54 -92.56 -52.80
N VAL A 410 -95.68 -91.60 -52.40
CA VAL A 410 -94.37 -91.37 -53.03
C VAL A 410 -93.24 -91.69 -52.04
N LEU A 411 -92.46 -92.72 -52.35
CA LEU A 411 -91.22 -93.12 -51.66
C LEU A 411 -90.18 -91.97 -51.58
N GLY A 412 -90.33 -90.93 -52.41
CA GLY A 412 -89.54 -89.70 -52.38
C GLY A 412 -89.69 -88.90 -51.08
N ASP A 413 -90.87 -88.88 -50.46
CA ASP A 413 -91.09 -88.12 -49.23
C ASP A 413 -90.30 -88.73 -48.06
N ALA A 414 -90.17 -90.06 -48.02
CA ALA A 414 -89.40 -90.77 -47.00
C ALA A 414 -87.88 -90.54 -47.15
N LEU A 415 -87.36 -90.51 -48.38
CA LEU A 415 -85.95 -90.21 -48.64
C LEU A 415 -85.61 -88.74 -48.39
N GLN A 416 -86.52 -87.82 -48.73
CA GLN A 416 -86.41 -86.41 -48.41
C GLN A 416 -86.42 -86.18 -46.90
N LEU A 417 -87.27 -86.88 -46.16
CA LEU A 417 -87.30 -86.82 -44.70
C LEU A 417 -85.97 -87.27 -44.08
N GLU A 418 -85.34 -88.32 -44.62
CA GLU A 418 -84.06 -88.81 -44.09
C GLU A 418 -82.88 -87.87 -44.44
N ALA A 419 -82.89 -87.26 -45.63
CA ALA A 419 -81.93 -86.21 -45.99
C ALA A 419 -82.07 -84.97 -45.07
N LEU A 420 -83.30 -84.55 -44.80
CA LEU A 420 -83.60 -83.47 -43.85
C LEU A 420 -83.13 -83.81 -42.43
N LYS A 421 -83.25 -85.07 -41.98
CA LYS A 421 -82.71 -85.50 -40.67
C LYS A 421 -81.18 -85.37 -40.60
N GLN A 422 -80.46 -85.75 -41.65
CA GLN A 422 -79.00 -85.58 -41.72
C GLN A 422 -78.60 -84.11 -41.74
N GLU A 423 -79.32 -83.26 -42.47
CA GLU A 423 -79.08 -81.81 -42.46
C GLU A 423 -79.34 -81.22 -41.07
N VAL A 424 -80.44 -81.58 -40.42
CA VAL A 424 -80.75 -81.17 -39.04
C VAL A 424 -79.65 -81.62 -38.07
N ALA A 425 -79.12 -82.84 -38.22
CA ALA A 425 -78.00 -83.31 -37.40
C ALA A 425 -76.72 -82.49 -37.65
N SER A 426 -76.40 -82.18 -38.91
CA SER A 426 -75.22 -81.36 -39.27
C SER A 426 -75.35 -79.91 -38.76
N LEU A 427 -76.55 -79.33 -38.84
CA LEU A 427 -76.84 -78.00 -38.34
C LEU A 427 -76.83 -77.98 -36.80
N THR A 428 -77.28 -79.06 -36.16
CA THR A 428 -77.22 -79.20 -34.71
C THR A 428 -75.77 -79.27 -34.22
N ALA A 429 -74.89 -79.99 -34.92
CA ALA A 429 -73.45 -80.03 -34.64
C ALA A 429 -72.80 -78.65 -34.82
N LYS A 430 -73.05 -77.97 -35.95
CA LYS A 430 -72.57 -76.59 -36.18
C LYS A 430 -73.11 -75.61 -35.12
N CYS A 431 -74.36 -75.72 -34.72
CA CYS A 431 -74.94 -74.92 -33.64
C CYS A 431 -74.24 -75.19 -32.30
N ALA A 432 -73.81 -76.42 -32.02
CA ALA A 432 -73.05 -76.74 -30.81
C ALA A 432 -71.63 -76.15 -30.86
N GLU A 433 -70.94 -76.23 -32.00
CA GLU A 433 -69.61 -75.63 -32.21
C GLU A 433 -69.65 -74.10 -32.09
N LEU A 434 -70.61 -73.44 -32.76
CA LEU A 434 -70.80 -71.99 -32.66
C LEU A 434 -71.12 -71.58 -31.22
N ARG A 435 -71.91 -72.37 -30.49
CA ARG A 435 -72.24 -72.10 -29.09
C ARG A 435 -71.00 -72.26 -28.17
N ALA A 436 -70.13 -73.23 -28.45
CA ALA A 436 -68.86 -73.37 -27.75
C ALA A 436 -67.90 -72.19 -28.02
N THR A 437 -67.71 -71.80 -29.28
CA THR A 437 -66.88 -70.65 -29.65
C THR A 437 -67.43 -69.34 -29.07
N ALA A 438 -68.75 -69.14 -29.06
CA ALA A 438 -69.37 -67.99 -28.40
C ALA A 438 -69.04 -67.94 -26.90
N SER A 439 -69.15 -69.07 -26.20
CA SER A 439 -68.80 -69.14 -24.76
C SER A 439 -67.31 -68.85 -24.49
N GLN A 440 -66.41 -69.27 -25.39
CA GLN A 440 -64.99 -68.98 -25.28
C GLN A 440 -64.71 -67.47 -25.50
N LEU A 441 -65.34 -66.85 -26.50
CA LEU A 441 -65.21 -65.42 -26.75
C LEU A 441 -65.80 -64.58 -25.61
N GLU A 442 -66.90 -65.02 -24.99
CA GLU A 442 -67.46 -64.38 -23.80
C GLU A 442 -66.49 -64.45 -22.61
N ALA A 443 -65.85 -65.61 -22.39
CA ALA A 443 -64.83 -65.76 -21.35
C ALA A 443 -63.62 -64.85 -21.60
N GLU A 444 -63.08 -64.82 -22.82
CA GLU A 444 -61.99 -63.93 -23.19
C GLU A 444 -62.35 -62.44 -23.07
N ARG A 445 -63.59 -62.08 -23.46
CA ARG A 445 -64.10 -60.72 -23.29
C ARG A 445 -64.14 -60.34 -21.81
N SER A 446 -64.67 -61.21 -20.95
CA SER A 446 -64.73 -60.97 -19.51
C SER A 446 -63.34 -60.81 -18.89
N GLN A 447 -62.36 -61.61 -19.35
CA GLN A 447 -60.97 -61.50 -18.91
C GLN A 447 -60.35 -60.17 -19.33
N ARG A 448 -60.49 -59.77 -20.60
CA ARG A 448 -59.98 -58.48 -21.10
C ARG A 448 -60.66 -57.29 -20.41
N GLU A 449 -61.93 -57.40 -20.08
CA GLU A 449 -62.65 -56.38 -19.30
C GLU A 449 -62.10 -56.28 -17.87
N ALA A 450 -61.79 -57.40 -17.21
CA ALA A 450 -61.16 -57.41 -15.89
C ALA A 450 -59.74 -56.83 -15.91
N GLU A 451 -58.92 -57.18 -16.89
CA GLU A 451 -57.56 -56.63 -17.08
C GLU A 451 -57.61 -55.11 -17.29
N ARG A 452 -58.49 -54.64 -18.18
CA ARG A 452 -58.70 -53.20 -18.41
C ARG A 452 -59.15 -52.48 -17.14
N GLN A 453 -60.03 -53.09 -16.35
CA GLN A 453 -60.48 -52.50 -15.10
C GLN A 453 -59.35 -52.42 -14.07
N ALA A 454 -58.51 -53.44 -13.98
CA ALA A 454 -57.34 -53.42 -13.11
C ALA A 454 -56.33 -52.33 -13.52
N GLU A 455 -56.09 -52.15 -14.82
CA GLU A 455 -55.24 -51.05 -15.33
C GLU A 455 -55.83 -49.68 -15.02
N ARG A 456 -57.15 -49.51 -15.15
CA ARG A 456 -57.84 -48.26 -14.77
C ARG A 456 -57.65 -47.95 -13.29
N CYS A 457 -57.81 -48.94 -12.40
CA CYS A 457 -57.57 -48.76 -10.96
C CYS A 457 -56.11 -48.34 -10.69
N ARG A 458 -55.14 -49.01 -11.31
CA ARG A 458 -53.70 -48.66 -11.15
C ARG A 458 -53.41 -47.23 -11.61
N PHE A 459 -53.96 -46.83 -12.75
CA PHE A 459 -53.81 -45.47 -13.25
C PHE A 459 -54.47 -44.45 -12.31
N GLU A 460 -55.64 -44.75 -11.75
CA GLU A 460 -56.29 -43.89 -10.76
C GLU A 460 -55.48 -43.76 -9.47
N GLU A 461 -54.88 -44.84 -8.98
CA GLU A 461 -53.97 -44.83 -7.83
C GLU A 461 -52.73 -43.97 -8.09
N GLU A 462 -52.09 -44.13 -9.25
CA GLU A 462 -50.94 -43.29 -9.65
C GLU A 462 -51.35 -41.82 -9.81
N ARG A 463 -52.51 -41.55 -10.39
CA ARG A 463 -53.05 -40.18 -10.51
C ARG A 463 -53.27 -39.57 -9.14
N GLN A 464 -53.81 -40.32 -8.18
CA GLN A 464 -53.98 -39.85 -6.80
C GLN A 464 -52.63 -39.60 -6.12
N ARG A 465 -51.65 -40.49 -6.31
CA ARG A 465 -50.29 -40.34 -5.78
C ARG A 465 -49.59 -39.09 -6.34
N LEU A 466 -49.67 -38.86 -7.65
CA LEU A 466 -49.11 -37.68 -8.30
C LEU A 466 -49.81 -36.40 -7.82
N ASN A 467 -51.14 -36.42 -7.65
CA ASN A 467 -51.86 -35.29 -7.09
C ASN A 467 -51.44 -34.97 -5.64
N GLY A 468 -51.16 -36.00 -4.82
CA GLY A 468 -50.60 -35.84 -3.48
C GLY A 468 -49.22 -35.15 -3.53
N LEU A 469 -48.31 -35.65 -4.36
CA LEU A 469 -46.99 -35.04 -4.55
C LEU A 469 -47.05 -33.60 -5.06
N LEU A 470 -47.99 -33.29 -5.97
CA LEU A 470 -48.21 -31.93 -6.44
C LEU A 470 -48.74 -31.01 -5.33
N ALA A 471 -49.60 -31.51 -4.44
CA ALA A 471 -50.08 -30.76 -3.28
C ALA A 471 -48.94 -30.48 -2.29
N ASP A 472 -48.11 -31.48 -2.00
CA ASP A 472 -46.94 -31.35 -1.12
C ASP A 472 -45.92 -30.36 -1.69
N LEU A 473 -45.63 -30.43 -2.99
CA LEU A 473 -44.75 -29.48 -3.68
C LEU A 473 -45.31 -28.06 -3.64
N ARG A 474 -46.62 -27.87 -3.85
CA ARG A 474 -47.27 -26.56 -3.72
C ARG A 474 -47.18 -26.02 -2.29
N ALA A 475 -47.40 -26.87 -1.28
CA ALA A 475 -47.26 -26.50 0.11
C ALA A 475 -45.82 -26.09 0.43
N SER A 476 -44.83 -26.88 0.02
CA SER A 476 -43.40 -26.55 0.20
C SER A 476 -43.01 -25.26 -0.53
N ALA A 477 -43.47 -25.04 -1.77
CA ALA A 477 -43.23 -23.81 -2.50
C ALA A 477 -43.86 -22.58 -1.79
N SER A 478 -45.05 -22.73 -1.22
CA SER A 478 -45.70 -21.67 -0.43
C SER A 478 -44.91 -21.36 0.85
N GLN A 479 -44.39 -22.37 1.54
CA GLN A 479 -43.56 -22.22 2.73
C GLN A 479 -42.22 -21.54 2.40
N LEU A 480 -41.56 -21.94 1.31
CA LEU A 480 -40.34 -21.31 0.83
C LEU A 480 -40.56 -19.84 0.46
N THR A 481 -41.69 -19.53 -0.17
CA THR A 481 -42.05 -18.14 -0.50
C THR A 481 -42.25 -17.32 0.77
N GLN A 482 -42.97 -17.83 1.76
CA GLN A 482 -43.18 -17.15 3.04
C GLN A 482 -41.86 -16.95 3.81
N ALA A 483 -40.99 -17.97 3.85
CA ALA A 483 -39.67 -17.87 4.47
C ALA A 483 -38.78 -16.84 3.78
N LYS A 484 -38.80 -16.80 2.44
CA LYS A 484 -38.09 -15.79 1.65
C LYS A 484 -38.58 -14.39 1.98
N GLU A 485 -39.88 -14.15 1.99
CA GLU A 485 -40.42 -12.83 2.33
C GLU A 485 -40.07 -12.41 3.76
N GLN A 486 -40.04 -13.35 4.71
CA GLN A 486 -39.64 -13.07 6.08
C GLN A 486 -38.16 -12.62 6.16
N LEU A 487 -37.26 -13.35 5.49
CA LEU A 487 -35.85 -12.97 5.41
C LEU A 487 -35.65 -11.62 4.72
N GLU A 488 -36.41 -11.32 3.66
CA GLU A 488 -36.38 -10.02 3.01
C GLU A 488 -36.85 -8.89 3.95
N ARG A 489 -37.89 -9.13 4.76
CA ARG A 489 -38.35 -8.15 5.77
C ARG A 489 -37.28 -7.91 6.83
N GLU A 490 -36.63 -8.96 7.31
CA GLU A 490 -35.54 -8.86 8.30
C GLU A 490 -34.32 -8.13 7.73
N ALA A 491 -33.92 -8.44 6.50
CA ALA A 491 -32.84 -7.75 5.80
C ALA A 491 -33.16 -6.25 5.63
N ARG A 492 -34.37 -5.90 5.19
CA ARG A 492 -34.81 -4.49 5.07
C ARG A 492 -34.82 -3.78 6.41
N ALA A 493 -35.22 -4.45 7.50
CA ALA A 493 -35.19 -3.87 8.84
C ALA A 493 -33.75 -3.61 9.31
N GLN A 494 -32.81 -4.51 9.01
CA GLN A 494 -31.39 -4.31 9.31
C GLN A 494 -30.80 -3.16 8.49
N GLU A 495 -31.10 -3.10 7.20
CA GLU A 495 -30.66 -2.00 6.33
C GLU A 495 -31.18 -0.64 6.84
N ALA A 496 -32.46 -0.56 7.20
CA ALA A 496 -33.04 0.65 7.78
C ALA A 496 -32.35 1.06 9.09
N ARG A 497 -32.00 0.08 9.95
CA ARG A 497 -31.28 0.34 11.21
C ARG A 497 -29.87 0.87 10.96
N LEU A 498 -29.13 0.25 10.04
CA LEU A 498 -27.78 0.71 9.68
C LEU A 498 -27.81 2.09 9.02
N SER A 499 -28.79 2.34 8.14
CA SER A 499 -29.01 3.65 7.53
C SER A 499 -29.31 4.73 8.57
N ALA A 500 -30.16 4.42 9.57
CA ALA A 500 -30.42 5.32 10.69
C ALA A 500 -29.15 5.61 11.50
N GLN A 501 -28.31 4.61 11.76
CA GLN A 501 -27.01 4.80 12.44
C GLN A 501 -26.06 5.68 11.63
N ILE A 502 -25.94 5.45 10.33
CA ILE A 502 -25.14 6.29 9.43
C ILE A 502 -25.66 7.73 9.45
N SER A 503 -26.98 7.93 9.40
CA SER A 503 -27.57 9.28 9.46
C SER A 503 -27.27 9.99 10.80
N THR A 504 -27.29 9.24 11.90
CA THR A 504 -26.98 9.76 13.25
C THR A 504 -25.51 10.15 13.35
N LEU A 505 -24.60 9.25 12.95
CA LEU A 505 -23.16 9.54 12.93
C LEU A 505 -22.83 10.68 11.97
N THR A 506 -23.50 10.77 10.82
CA THR A 506 -23.33 11.89 9.88
C THR A 506 -23.77 13.19 10.52
N ALA A 507 -24.91 13.21 11.22
CA ALA A 507 -25.36 14.39 11.97
C ALA A 507 -24.35 14.78 13.05
N GLU A 508 -23.84 13.84 13.83
CA GLU A 508 -22.78 14.08 14.83
C GLU A 508 -21.49 14.61 14.20
N MET A 509 -21.06 14.07 13.06
CA MET A 509 -19.91 14.60 12.33
C MET A 509 -20.15 16.03 11.85
N THR A 510 -21.36 16.36 11.38
CA THR A 510 -21.69 17.72 10.95
C THR A 510 -21.74 18.70 12.12
N THR A 511 -22.27 18.30 13.29
CA THR A 511 -22.30 19.15 14.48
C THR A 511 -20.90 19.35 15.05
N LEU A 512 -20.08 18.30 15.11
CA LEU A 512 -18.68 18.40 15.51
C LEU A 512 -17.89 19.29 14.56
N ARG A 513 -18.05 19.13 13.24
CA ARG A 513 -17.43 20.00 12.25
C ARG A 513 -17.85 21.46 12.45
N GLY A 514 -19.14 21.73 12.59
CA GLY A 514 -19.64 23.08 12.85
C GLY A 514 -19.09 23.68 14.15
N SER A 515 -18.97 22.88 15.21
CA SER A 515 -18.38 23.33 16.49
C SER A 515 -16.88 23.65 16.38
N LEU A 516 -16.14 22.87 15.58
CA LEU A 516 -14.72 23.12 15.32
C LEU A 516 -14.54 24.38 14.45
N GLU A 517 -15.34 24.54 13.40
CA GLU A 517 -15.33 25.73 12.56
C GLU A 517 -15.69 26.98 13.38
N GLN A 518 -16.66 26.88 14.30
CA GLN A 518 -17.00 27.96 15.22
C GLN A 518 -15.84 28.28 16.18
N ARG A 519 -15.17 27.27 16.75
CA ARG A 519 -14.00 27.49 17.62
C ARG A 519 -12.86 28.16 16.87
N HIS A 520 -12.50 27.65 15.69
CA HIS A 520 -11.48 28.26 14.85
C HIS A 520 -11.85 29.70 14.47
N GLY A 521 -13.13 29.96 14.13
CA GLY A 521 -13.62 31.31 13.85
C GLY A 521 -13.46 32.26 15.04
N CYS A 522 -13.84 31.82 16.24
CA CYS A 522 -13.67 32.60 17.47
C CYS A 522 -12.19 32.83 17.80
N GLU A 523 -11.35 31.80 17.73
CA GLU A 523 -9.91 31.89 17.98
C GLU A 523 -9.23 32.85 16.99
N LEU A 524 -9.54 32.74 15.70
CA LEU A 524 -9.05 33.66 14.68
C LEU A 524 -9.52 35.10 14.94
N ALA A 525 -10.78 35.30 15.33
CA ALA A 525 -11.29 36.63 15.68
C ALA A 525 -10.54 37.21 16.89
N THR A 526 -10.32 36.41 17.94
CA THR A 526 -9.54 36.85 19.11
C THR A 526 -8.08 37.15 18.78
N LEU A 527 -7.44 36.34 17.94
CA LEU A 527 -6.06 36.57 17.52
C LEU A 527 -5.95 37.81 16.63
N SER A 528 -6.94 38.03 15.74
CA SER A 528 -7.02 39.25 14.93
C SER A 528 -7.18 40.48 15.80
N GLN A 529 -8.08 40.44 16.79
CA GLN A 529 -8.27 41.53 17.74
C GLN A 529 -6.98 41.80 18.54
N GLN A 530 -6.32 40.76 19.07
CA GLN A 530 -5.04 40.91 19.77
C GLN A 530 -3.97 41.52 18.87
N ALA A 531 -3.89 41.11 17.59
CA ALA A 531 -2.96 41.69 16.64
C ALA A 531 -3.27 43.16 16.33
N GLU A 532 -4.55 43.53 16.23
CA GLU A 532 -4.98 44.92 16.07
C GLU A 532 -4.68 45.77 17.30
N GLU A 533 -4.92 45.26 18.50
CA GLU A 533 -4.58 45.91 19.77
C GLU A 533 -3.07 46.13 19.89
N GLN A 534 -2.26 45.12 19.60
CA GLN A 534 -0.80 45.24 19.57
C GLN A 534 -0.34 46.26 18.53
N ARG A 535 -0.93 46.27 17.33
CA ARG A 535 -0.64 47.28 16.30
C ARG A 535 -1.02 48.69 16.77
N ALA A 536 -2.16 48.85 17.44
CA ALA A 536 -2.59 50.13 17.99
C ALA A 536 -1.65 50.61 19.10
N GLN A 537 -1.21 49.72 19.99
CA GLN A 537 -0.24 50.01 21.04
C GLN A 537 1.11 50.43 20.45
N LEU A 538 1.62 49.70 19.45
CA LEU A 538 2.84 50.06 18.74
C LEU A 538 2.71 51.41 18.00
N ALA A 539 1.56 51.67 17.38
CA ALA A 539 1.32 52.97 16.74
C ALA A 539 1.27 54.11 17.76
N GLN A 540 0.72 53.88 18.95
CA GLN A 540 0.72 54.86 20.04
C GLN A 540 2.12 55.11 20.59
N SER A 541 2.92 54.06 20.83
CA SER A 541 4.30 54.24 21.30
C SER A 541 5.15 54.94 20.24
N LEU A 542 5.00 54.59 18.96
CA LEU A 542 5.66 55.30 17.86
C LEU A 542 5.27 56.79 17.83
N ARG A 543 3.98 57.13 18.01
CA ARG A 543 3.55 58.54 18.10
C ARG A 543 4.17 59.26 19.31
N GLN A 544 4.24 58.61 20.46
CA GLN A 544 4.87 59.18 21.65
C GLN A 544 6.37 59.43 21.43
N GLU A 545 7.07 58.48 20.80
CA GLU A 545 8.47 58.63 20.41
C GLU A 545 8.65 59.75 19.36
N GLU A 546 7.75 59.86 18.38
CA GLU A 546 7.74 60.96 17.39
C GLU A 546 7.49 62.33 18.04
N GLU A 547 6.55 62.42 18.97
CA GLU A 547 6.25 63.64 19.74
C GLU A 547 7.42 64.02 20.65
N ALA A 548 8.01 63.05 21.36
CA ALA A 548 9.21 63.26 22.18
C ALA A 548 10.40 63.70 21.33
N ALA A 549 10.62 63.05 20.18
CA ALA A 549 11.61 63.47 19.21
C ALA A 549 11.31 64.86 18.66
N GLY A 550 10.04 65.21 18.44
CA GLY A 550 9.59 66.54 18.04
C GLY A 550 9.92 67.62 19.09
N VAL A 551 9.64 67.35 20.36
CA VAL A 551 9.99 68.25 21.48
C VAL A 551 11.50 68.41 21.60
N LEU A 552 12.26 67.31 21.51
CA LEU A 552 13.73 67.36 21.52
C LEU A 552 14.28 68.14 20.31
N ARG A 553 13.70 67.97 19.12
CA ARG A 553 14.06 68.77 17.93
C ARG A 553 13.79 70.25 18.15
N GLN A 554 12.65 70.62 18.71
CA GLN A 554 12.34 72.02 19.05
C GLN A 554 13.32 72.58 20.11
N GLN A 555 13.68 71.79 21.12
CA GLN A 555 14.69 72.19 22.12
C GLN A 555 16.07 72.38 21.47
N LEU A 556 16.47 71.50 20.56
CA LEU A 556 17.72 71.65 19.79
C LEU A 556 17.68 72.88 18.88
N GLU A 557 16.56 73.18 18.24
CA GLU A 557 16.39 74.41 17.45
C GLU A 557 16.44 75.67 18.33
N GLN A 558 15.85 75.63 19.52
CA GLN A 558 15.92 76.74 20.48
C GLN A 558 17.34 76.94 21.01
N LEU A 559 18.03 75.86 21.39
CA LEU A 559 19.42 75.91 21.86
C LEU A 559 20.36 76.34 20.74
N SER A 560 20.21 75.82 19.52
CA SER A 560 21.01 76.24 18.37
C SER A 560 20.74 77.70 17.98
N GLY A 561 19.48 78.17 18.06
CA GLY A 561 19.16 79.58 17.88
C GLY A 561 19.73 80.47 18.98
N GLY A 562 19.70 80.01 20.24
CA GLY A 562 20.33 80.69 21.38
C GLY A 562 21.86 80.74 21.25
N LEU A 563 22.47 79.65 20.79
CA LEU A 563 23.90 79.52 20.55
C LEU A 563 24.33 80.42 19.39
N ARG A 564 23.57 80.46 18.27
CA ARG A 564 23.80 81.40 17.17
C ARG A 564 23.75 82.85 17.63
N ARG A 565 22.75 83.24 18.43
CA ARG A 565 22.68 84.59 19.01
C ARG A 565 23.88 84.89 19.92
N LYS A 566 24.38 83.90 20.65
CA LYS A 566 25.58 84.04 21.49
C LYS A 566 26.85 84.14 20.66
N GLU A 567 26.97 83.37 19.59
CA GLU A 567 28.04 83.47 18.60
C GLU A 567 28.04 84.86 17.95
N GLU A 568 26.89 85.34 17.46
CA GLU A 568 26.72 86.70 16.92
C GLU A 568 27.10 87.78 17.93
N GLN A 569 26.66 87.66 19.20
CA GLN A 569 27.05 88.59 20.27
C GLN A 569 28.57 88.58 20.55
N LEU A 570 29.21 87.40 20.49
CA LEU A 570 30.65 87.27 20.68
C LEU A 570 31.42 87.82 19.48
N GLU A 571 30.95 87.61 18.26
CA GLU A 571 31.51 88.21 17.05
C GLU A 571 31.39 89.72 17.06
N GLU A 572 30.24 90.28 17.46
CA GLU A 572 30.06 91.73 17.63
C GLU A 572 30.98 92.29 18.72
N ALA A 573 31.08 91.62 19.87
CA ALA A 573 31.99 92.02 20.94
C ALA A 573 33.46 91.91 20.52
N ALA A 574 33.82 90.92 19.70
CA ALA A 574 35.16 90.78 19.14
C ALA A 574 35.46 91.91 18.14
N ARG A 575 34.52 92.24 17.25
CA ARG A 575 34.64 93.39 16.33
C ARG A 575 34.79 94.71 17.09
N GLN A 576 33.99 94.93 18.14
CA GLN A 576 34.11 96.11 19.00
C GLN A 576 35.47 96.17 19.72
N ARG A 577 35.99 95.04 20.18
CA ARG A 577 37.35 94.96 20.77
C ARG A 577 38.45 95.21 19.73
N GLU A 578 38.30 94.71 18.52
CA GLU A 578 39.23 94.99 17.42
C GLU A 578 39.19 96.46 17.02
N GLU A 579 38.01 97.07 16.92
CA GLU A 579 37.85 98.50 16.64
C GLU A 579 38.43 99.36 17.75
N ALA A 580 38.12 99.06 19.02
CA ALA A 580 38.75 99.71 20.18
C ALA A 580 40.28 99.52 20.19
N GLY A 581 40.77 98.35 19.80
CA GLY A 581 42.20 98.07 19.64
C GLY A 581 42.84 98.88 18.51
N ARG A 582 42.16 99.02 17.36
CA ARG A 582 42.60 99.87 16.24
C ARG A 582 42.59 101.35 16.61
N GLU A 583 41.59 101.80 17.36
CA GLU A 583 41.52 103.17 17.88
C GLU A 583 42.62 103.45 18.92
N ALA A 584 42.86 102.53 19.85
CA ALA A 584 43.97 102.63 20.80
C ALA A 584 45.33 102.64 20.08
N ALA A 585 45.51 101.83 19.03
CA ALA A 585 46.71 101.84 18.21
C ALA A 585 46.90 103.16 17.44
N ARG A 586 45.82 103.74 16.91
CA ARG A 586 45.84 105.08 16.29
C ARG A 586 46.18 106.18 17.29
N GLN A 587 45.65 106.11 18.52
CA GLN A 587 45.98 107.04 19.60
C GLN A 587 47.44 106.92 20.06
N LEU A 588 47.98 105.70 20.12
CA LEU A 588 49.40 105.47 20.42
C LEU A 588 50.31 105.95 19.29
N ALA A 589 49.92 105.80 18.02
CA ALA A 589 50.65 106.34 16.88
C ALA A 589 50.67 107.87 16.86
N ALA A 590 49.55 108.53 17.19
CA ALA A 590 49.48 109.98 17.33
C ALA A 590 50.39 110.49 18.45
N ARG A 591 50.34 109.86 19.64
CA ARG A 591 51.25 110.18 20.77
C ARG A 591 52.73 109.89 20.46
N ALA A 592 53.01 108.87 19.67
CA ALA A 592 54.37 108.59 19.20
C ALA A 592 54.86 109.66 18.20
N GLY A 593 53.98 110.15 17.32
CA GLY A 593 54.27 111.29 16.44
C GLY A 593 54.57 112.57 17.22
N GLU A 594 53.75 112.89 18.22
CA GLU A 594 53.96 114.03 19.14
C GLU A 594 55.29 113.88 19.93
N ALA A 595 55.65 112.65 20.32
CA ALA A 595 56.92 112.38 21.01
C ALA A 595 58.15 112.46 20.08
N GLU A 596 58.01 112.15 18.78
CA GLU A 596 59.06 112.38 17.79
C GLU A 596 59.25 113.87 17.48
N GLU A 597 58.17 114.65 17.39
CA GLU A 597 58.24 116.11 17.23
C GLU A 597 58.88 116.76 18.47
N ALA A 598 58.49 116.34 19.68
CA ALA A 598 59.15 116.76 20.92
C ALA A 598 60.62 116.33 21.01
N ARG A 599 61.02 115.21 20.39
CA ARG A 599 62.44 114.81 20.26
C ARG A 599 63.19 115.72 19.29
N ARG A 600 62.60 116.07 18.14
CA ARG A 600 63.21 117.00 17.17
C ARG A 600 63.41 118.39 17.78
N GLU A 601 62.43 118.91 18.51
CA GLU A 601 62.55 120.17 19.27
C GLU A 601 63.62 120.09 20.36
N ARG A 602 63.78 118.94 21.02
CA ARG A 602 64.81 118.70 22.03
C ARG A 602 66.22 118.57 21.44
N ASP A 603 66.36 118.05 20.23
CA ASP A 603 67.63 117.95 19.52
C ASP A 603 68.05 119.31 18.92
N GLU A 604 67.10 120.15 18.49
CA GLU A 604 67.35 121.56 18.15
C GLU A 604 67.73 122.40 19.39
N ALA A 605 67.15 122.11 20.56
CA ALA A 605 67.56 122.70 21.83
C ALA A 605 68.95 122.21 22.31
N ARG A 606 69.34 120.97 21.98
CA ARG A 606 70.70 120.44 22.23
C ARG A 606 71.76 121.09 21.32
N ALA A 607 71.42 121.40 20.06
CA ALA A 607 72.31 122.16 19.19
C ALA A 607 72.60 123.57 19.75
N ARG A 608 71.57 124.23 20.32
CA ARG A 608 71.70 125.52 21.02
C ARG A 608 72.47 125.43 22.37
N LEU A 609 72.49 124.27 23.02
CA LEU A 609 73.33 123.99 24.19
C LEU A 609 74.81 123.73 23.82
N GLY A 610 75.08 123.15 22.66
CA GLY A 610 76.45 122.97 22.14
C GLY A 610 77.18 124.29 21.84
N GLU A 611 76.46 125.33 21.40
CA GLU A 611 77.00 126.69 21.25
C GLU A 611 77.30 127.35 22.62
N LYS A 612 76.54 127.01 23.67
CA LYS A 612 76.77 127.46 25.05
C LYS A 612 77.90 126.68 25.75
N GLU A 613 78.18 125.44 25.33
CA GLU A 613 79.32 124.64 25.80
C GLU A 613 80.67 125.14 25.25
N ALA A 614 80.69 125.77 24.07
CA ALA A 614 81.87 126.47 23.55
C ALA A 614 82.20 127.75 24.35
N GLU A 615 81.19 128.47 24.86
CA GLU A 615 81.35 129.62 25.77
C GLU A 615 81.82 129.18 27.18
N LEU A 616 81.47 127.97 27.64
CA LEU A 616 81.97 127.36 28.89
C LEU A 616 83.40 126.77 28.76
N GLY A 617 83.86 126.50 27.54
CA GLY A 617 85.26 126.12 27.24
C GLY A 617 86.26 127.27 27.44
N ALA A 618 85.85 128.53 27.20
CA ALA A 618 86.68 129.71 27.42
C ALA A 618 86.79 130.11 28.91
N LEU A 619 85.78 129.81 29.73
CA LEU A 619 85.79 130.04 31.18
C LEU A 619 86.49 128.92 31.97
N ARG A 620 86.60 127.70 31.42
CA ARG A 620 87.36 126.58 32.02
C ARG A 620 88.90 126.76 31.99
N GLN A 621 89.44 127.56 31.08
CA GLN A 621 90.88 127.90 31.06
C GLN A 621 91.30 128.90 32.16
N GLN A 622 90.35 129.55 32.85
CA GLN A 622 90.63 130.43 34.00
C GLN A 622 90.60 129.70 35.35
N LEU A 623 90.02 128.49 35.44
CA LEU A 623 89.93 127.68 36.67
C LEU A 623 91.07 126.65 36.82
N GLN A 624 91.76 126.30 35.73
CA GLN A 624 92.91 125.37 35.70
C GLN A 624 94.21 125.90 36.35
N ARG A 625 94.19 127.09 36.95
CA ARG A 625 95.34 127.67 37.68
C ARG A 625 95.25 127.54 39.21
N ALA A 626 94.16 126.98 39.76
CA ALA A 626 93.91 127.00 41.20
C ALA A 626 93.84 125.63 41.91
N GLU A 627 93.89 124.50 41.20
CA GLU A 627 93.69 123.15 41.78
C GLU A 627 94.95 122.26 41.73
N ALA A 628 96.14 122.86 41.90
CA ALA A 628 97.44 122.17 41.96
C ALA A 628 98.03 122.14 43.39
N ALA A 629 97.21 121.91 44.42
CA ALA A 629 97.70 121.62 45.76
C ALA A 629 96.66 120.84 46.58
N GLY A 630 96.97 119.60 46.99
CA GLY A 630 96.35 119.03 48.19
C GLY A 630 96.09 117.53 48.26
N ASP A 631 97.00 116.69 47.76
CA ASP A 631 97.01 115.23 47.95
C ASP A 631 97.09 114.81 49.43
N GLY A 632 95.93 114.66 50.08
CA GLY A 632 95.81 114.19 51.47
C GLY A 632 94.76 113.10 51.72
N ALA A 633 93.76 112.93 50.85
CA ALA A 633 92.63 112.02 51.08
C ALA A 633 92.71 110.68 50.32
N GLN A 634 93.84 110.40 49.64
CA GLN A 634 94.11 109.12 48.95
C GLN A 634 94.38 107.94 49.89
N ARG A 635 94.42 108.14 51.23
CA ARG A 635 94.55 107.05 52.22
C ARG A 635 93.21 106.47 52.70
N GLU A 636 92.08 107.13 52.42
CA GLU A 636 90.73 106.57 52.68
C GLU A 636 90.14 105.80 51.49
N GLN A 637 90.66 106.04 50.28
CA GLN A 637 90.26 105.35 49.04
C GLN A 637 90.72 103.86 49.00
N GLY A 638 91.70 103.48 49.82
CA GLY A 638 92.13 102.08 50.01
C GLY A 638 91.28 101.29 51.02
N ARG A 639 90.66 101.96 52.01
CA ARG A 639 89.73 101.32 52.97
C ARG A 639 88.34 101.08 52.38
N LEU A 640 87.94 101.82 51.35
CA LEU A 640 86.69 101.62 50.61
C LEU A 640 86.82 100.52 49.53
N ARG A 641 88.03 100.18 49.05
CA ARG A 641 88.24 99.08 48.08
C ARG A 641 88.18 97.69 48.72
N GLN A 642 88.64 97.51 49.96
CA GLN A 642 88.42 96.27 50.74
C GLN A 642 86.95 96.07 51.16
N LYS A 643 86.11 97.12 51.12
CA LYS A 643 84.67 97.04 51.42
C LYS A 643 83.80 96.82 50.18
N VAL A 644 84.38 96.97 48.98
CA VAL A 644 83.76 96.64 47.68
C VAL A 644 83.96 95.15 47.34
N GLU A 645 85.12 94.55 47.68
CA GLU A 645 85.34 93.10 47.54
C GLU A 645 84.49 92.25 48.52
N GLU A 646 84.07 92.81 49.68
CA GLU A 646 83.10 92.19 50.60
C GLU A 646 81.62 92.33 50.16
N LEU A 647 81.31 93.32 49.31
CA LEU A 647 79.96 93.52 48.74
C LEU A 647 79.78 92.77 47.41
N ASP A 648 80.85 92.55 46.64
CA ASP A 648 80.84 91.67 45.45
C ASP A 648 80.69 90.18 45.81
N ALA A 649 81.07 89.75 47.03
CA ALA A 649 80.78 88.42 47.57
C ALA A 649 79.32 88.26 48.09
N GLN A 650 78.58 89.37 48.29
CA GLN A 650 77.18 89.36 48.76
C GLN A 650 76.15 89.47 47.64
N VAL A 651 76.52 89.99 46.46
CA VAL A 651 75.66 89.99 45.26
C VAL A 651 75.62 88.61 44.58
N ALA A 652 76.75 87.87 44.54
CA ALA A 652 76.76 86.49 44.06
C ALA A 652 75.96 85.50 44.95
N GLN A 653 75.68 85.84 46.22
CA GLN A 653 74.79 85.06 47.11
C GLN A 653 73.30 85.45 47.01
N LEU A 654 72.95 86.57 46.37
CA LEU A 654 71.56 87.00 46.17
C LEU A 654 71.02 86.54 44.80
N GLU A 655 71.87 86.45 43.78
CA GLU A 655 71.48 85.93 42.45
C GLU A 655 71.25 84.40 42.45
N ALA A 656 71.96 83.62 43.29
CA ALA A 656 71.66 82.20 43.50
C ALA A 656 70.43 81.95 44.42
N ARG A 657 69.95 82.95 45.17
CA ARG A 657 68.77 82.83 46.06
C ARG A 657 67.46 83.25 45.40
N GLN A 658 67.49 84.06 44.34
CA GLN A 658 66.29 84.52 43.63
C GLN A 658 65.75 83.45 42.65
N GLU A 659 66.62 82.73 41.92
CA GLU A 659 66.21 81.56 41.11
C GLU A 659 65.78 80.36 41.99
N GLN A 660 66.36 80.21 43.19
CA GLN A 660 65.97 79.17 44.15
C GLN A 660 64.62 79.49 44.86
N GLN A 661 64.17 80.75 44.90
CA GLN A 661 62.85 81.13 45.45
C GLN A 661 61.72 81.02 44.42
N GLU A 662 61.94 81.29 43.13
CA GLU A 662 60.91 81.11 42.10
C GLU A 662 60.61 79.62 41.82
N VAL A 663 61.62 78.75 41.86
CA VAL A 663 61.42 77.29 41.79
C VAL A 663 60.84 76.73 43.09
N ARG A 664 61.24 77.22 44.29
CA ARG A 664 60.64 76.80 45.57
C ARG A 664 59.19 77.27 45.75
N GLY A 665 58.79 78.40 45.17
CA GLY A 665 57.39 78.85 45.14
C GLY A 665 56.53 77.93 44.27
N ARG A 666 56.99 77.60 43.05
CA ARG A 666 56.29 76.66 42.16
C ARG A 666 56.31 75.21 42.67
N LEU A 667 57.37 74.79 43.37
CA LEU A 667 57.42 73.48 44.04
C LEU A 667 56.51 73.43 45.29
N ARG A 668 56.44 74.50 46.10
CA ARG A 668 55.52 74.57 47.25
C ARG A 668 54.05 74.67 46.82
N ASP A 669 53.74 75.36 45.73
CA ASP A 669 52.38 75.40 45.18
C ASP A 669 51.98 74.07 44.54
N ALA A 670 52.93 73.37 43.88
CA ALA A 670 52.71 72.02 43.36
C ALA A 670 52.64 70.96 44.48
N GLU A 671 53.47 71.04 45.52
CA GLU A 671 53.43 70.18 46.70
C GLU A 671 52.20 70.45 47.56
N ALA A 672 51.74 71.70 47.71
CA ALA A 672 50.48 72.03 48.36
C ALA A 672 49.28 71.54 47.55
N ARG A 673 49.32 71.59 46.22
CA ARG A 673 48.29 70.99 45.35
C ARG A 673 48.33 69.46 45.40
N LEU A 674 49.50 68.83 45.46
CA LEU A 674 49.63 67.38 45.57
C LEU A 674 49.32 66.87 46.98
N GLN A 675 49.59 67.65 48.04
CA GLN A 675 49.14 67.37 49.41
C GLN A 675 47.64 67.64 49.58
N ALA A 676 47.07 68.66 48.94
CA ALA A 676 45.62 68.89 48.92
C ALA A 676 44.89 67.80 48.14
N GLU A 677 45.42 67.32 47.01
CA GLU A 677 44.86 66.18 46.29
C GLU A 677 45.08 64.85 47.04
N ARG A 678 46.20 64.67 47.75
CA ARG A 678 46.39 63.52 48.66
C ARG A 678 45.48 63.58 49.89
N GLN A 679 45.20 64.77 50.42
CA GLN A 679 44.21 64.98 51.49
C GLN A 679 42.79 64.77 50.97
N LYS A 680 42.45 65.23 49.75
CA LYS A 680 41.15 64.92 49.11
C LYS A 680 40.98 63.45 48.79
N LEU A 681 42.04 62.75 48.38
CA LEU A 681 42.01 61.30 48.18
C LEU A 681 41.93 60.56 49.52
N ALA A 682 42.61 61.02 50.57
CA ALA A 682 42.47 60.46 51.93
C ALA A 682 41.08 60.77 52.54
N GLU A 683 40.47 61.91 52.21
CA GLU A 683 39.10 62.27 52.54
C GLU A 683 38.11 61.45 51.71
N GLN A 684 38.38 61.17 50.44
CA GLN A 684 37.55 60.28 49.62
C GLN A 684 37.67 58.80 50.04
N GLU A 685 38.84 58.34 50.46
CA GLU A 685 39.04 57.04 51.10
C GLU A 685 38.40 57.01 52.50
N GLY A 686 38.46 58.12 53.24
CA GLY A 686 37.75 58.31 54.51
C GLY A 686 36.24 58.26 54.32
N LEU A 687 35.70 58.96 53.32
CA LEU A 687 34.29 58.94 52.92
C LEU A 687 33.89 57.60 52.32
N ALA A 688 34.78 56.86 51.66
CA ALA A 688 34.53 55.50 51.19
C ALA A 688 34.50 54.51 52.36
N ARG A 689 35.39 54.66 53.34
CA ARG A 689 35.38 53.88 54.60
C ARG A 689 34.20 54.26 55.48
N GLU A 690 33.79 55.52 55.52
CA GLU A 690 32.57 55.96 56.20
C GLU A 690 31.32 55.51 55.45
N LYS A 691 31.30 55.54 54.12
CA LYS A 691 30.21 54.98 53.30
C LYS A 691 30.11 53.47 53.47
N ALA A 692 31.23 52.76 53.56
CA ALA A 692 31.26 51.34 53.90
C ALA A 692 30.78 51.11 55.34
N ARG A 693 31.27 51.88 56.32
CA ARG A 693 30.77 51.83 57.71
C ARG A 693 29.29 52.19 57.84
N LEU A 694 28.78 53.10 57.01
CA LEU A 694 27.37 53.48 56.94
C LEU A 694 26.54 52.44 56.18
N GLN A 695 27.11 51.73 55.20
CA GLN A 695 26.48 50.57 54.57
C GLN A 695 26.43 49.38 55.53
N ASP A 696 27.49 49.11 56.29
CA ASP A 696 27.50 48.09 57.35
C ASP A 696 26.55 48.48 58.50
N ARG A 697 26.48 49.77 58.86
CA ARG A 697 25.48 50.26 59.81
C ARG A 697 24.06 50.18 59.26
N ALA A 698 23.86 50.42 57.96
CA ALA A 698 22.56 50.30 57.32
C ALA A 698 22.13 48.82 57.27
N GLN A 699 23.04 47.91 56.93
CA GLN A 699 22.80 46.46 56.98
C GLN A 699 22.54 45.99 58.40
N GLY A 700 23.34 46.42 59.39
CA GLY A 700 23.10 46.11 60.79
C GLY A 700 21.79 46.72 61.34
N LEU A 701 21.39 47.90 60.88
CA LEU A 701 20.07 48.48 61.20
C LEU A 701 18.95 47.73 60.48
N GLN A 702 19.18 47.21 59.29
CA GLN A 702 18.22 46.42 58.54
C GLN A 702 18.02 45.04 59.17
N GLU A 703 19.10 44.38 59.58
CA GLU A 703 19.08 43.15 60.40
C GLU A 703 18.47 43.40 61.79
N ALA A 704 18.74 44.56 62.42
CA ALA A 704 18.11 44.94 63.68
C ALA A 704 16.62 45.28 63.50
N VAL A 705 16.19 45.80 62.35
CA VAL A 705 14.77 46.03 62.01
C VAL A 705 14.07 44.70 61.72
N GLU A 706 14.75 43.74 61.08
CA GLU A 706 14.22 42.39 60.87
C GLU A 706 14.14 41.61 62.18
N SER A 707 15.15 41.72 63.04
CA SER A 707 15.16 41.21 64.41
C SER A 707 14.08 41.87 65.28
N ALA A 708 13.94 43.20 65.23
CA ALA A 708 12.90 43.92 65.97
C ALA A 708 11.50 43.64 65.41
N ARG A 709 11.35 43.35 64.10
CA ARG A 709 10.11 42.83 63.52
C ARG A 709 9.81 41.43 64.03
N ALA A 710 10.79 40.53 64.08
CA ALA A 710 10.61 39.19 64.63
C ALA A 710 10.25 39.24 66.12
N LEU A 711 10.89 40.12 66.91
CA LEU A 711 10.56 40.35 68.32
C LEU A 711 9.20 41.04 68.49
N LEU A 712 8.79 41.95 67.60
CA LEU A 712 7.43 42.53 67.59
C LEU A 712 6.38 41.50 67.21
N GLU A 713 6.70 40.54 66.33
CA GLU A 713 5.80 39.44 66.01
C GLU A 713 5.70 38.44 67.17
N GLU A 714 6.81 38.17 67.88
CA GLU A 714 6.79 37.40 69.12
C GLU A 714 6.04 38.13 70.24
N GLU A 715 6.25 39.42 70.45
CA GLU A 715 5.51 40.24 71.40
C GLU A 715 4.05 40.41 71.00
N ARG A 716 3.71 40.45 69.69
CA ARG A 716 2.31 40.37 69.25
C ARG A 716 1.70 39.02 69.55
N ARG A 717 2.44 37.92 69.39
CA ARG A 717 1.98 36.58 69.77
C ARG A 717 1.84 36.44 71.29
N ARG A 718 2.78 37.00 72.07
CA ARG A 718 2.72 37.04 73.53
C ARG A 718 1.59 37.94 74.02
N ALA A 719 1.43 39.15 73.50
CA ALA A 719 0.31 40.03 73.83
C ALA A 719 -1.04 39.44 73.38
N ALA A 720 -1.09 38.67 72.30
CA ALA A 720 -2.28 37.89 71.93
C ALA A 720 -2.55 36.77 72.95
N ALA A 721 -1.52 36.03 73.37
CA ALA A 721 -1.63 35.01 74.40
C ALA A 721 -1.98 35.59 75.78
N GLU A 722 -1.43 36.75 76.15
CA GLU A 722 -1.75 37.49 77.38
C GLU A 722 -3.14 38.12 77.31
N ARG A 723 -3.63 38.54 76.13
CA ARG A 723 -5.03 38.93 75.96
C ARG A 723 -5.97 37.73 76.06
N GLU A 724 -5.57 36.56 75.57
CA GLU A 724 -6.33 35.32 75.81
C GLU A 724 -6.31 34.93 77.29
N GLU A 725 -5.17 35.07 77.97
CA GLU A 725 -5.03 34.79 79.40
C GLU A 725 -5.76 35.84 80.26
N GLN A 726 -5.72 37.12 79.91
CA GLN A 726 -6.54 38.16 80.53
C GLN A 726 -8.02 37.96 80.23
N GLY A 727 -8.40 37.47 79.04
CA GLY A 727 -9.76 37.03 78.75
C GLY A 727 -10.20 35.88 79.68
N ARG A 728 -9.31 34.94 79.97
CA ARG A 728 -9.55 33.87 80.95
C ARG A 728 -9.63 34.40 82.39
N ARG A 729 -8.72 35.30 82.80
CA ARG A 729 -8.73 35.92 84.14
C ARG A 729 -9.92 36.87 84.34
N VAL A 730 -10.40 37.55 83.29
CA VAL A 730 -11.63 38.34 83.33
C VAL A 730 -12.84 37.41 83.44
N ALA A 731 -12.86 36.27 82.74
CA ALA A 731 -13.90 35.27 82.94
C ALA A 731 -13.87 34.66 84.36
N GLU A 732 -12.69 34.45 84.94
CA GLU A 732 -12.51 34.00 86.33
C GLU A 732 -12.92 35.10 87.36
N LEU A 733 -12.57 36.36 87.13
CA LEU A 733 -13.00 37.49 87.97
C LEU A 733 -14.49 37.80 87.82
N GLU A 734 -15.11 37.55 86.66
CA GLU A 734 -16.56 37.58 86.49
C GLU A 734 -17.24 36.43 87.25
N ALA A 735 -16.57 35.27 87.37
CA ALA A 735 -17.04 34.16 88.20
C ALA A 735 -16.86 34.44 89.70
N GLU A 736 -15.75 35.06 90.12
CA GLU A 736 -15.50 35.46 91.51
C GLU A 736 -16.35 36.66 91.94
N ALA A 737 -16.63 37.63 91.06
CA ALA A 737 -17.56 38.72 91.33
C ALA A 737 -18.99 38.17 91.55
N ARG A 738 -19.38 37.12 90.83
CA ARG A 738 -20.64 36.39 91.08
C ARG A 738 -20.62 35.67 92.44
N ALA A 739 -19.50 35.08 92.83
CA ALA A 739 -19.34 34.41 94.13
C ALA A 739 -19.28 35.39 95.33
N LEU A 740 -18.72 36.59 95.17
CA LEU A 740 -18.64 37.61 96.23
C LEU A 740 -19.92 38.43 96.40
N GLN A 741 -20.80 38.46 95.39
CA GLN A 741 -22.15 39.02 95.53
C GLN A 741 -23.06 38.13 96.38
N GLU A 742 -22.69 36.85 96.56
CA GLU A 742 -23.36 35.89 97.45
C GLU A 742 -22.86 35.96 98.92
N GLN A 743 -21.91 36.85 99.25
CA GLN A 743 -21.37 37.04 100.62
C GLN A 743 -21.40 38.48 101.18
N ARG A 744 -22.29 39.35 100.67
CA ARG A 744 -22.78 40.54 101.39
C ARG A 744 -24.25 40.37 101.70
#